data_AF-A0A5C6GCJ2-F1
#
_entry.id   AF-A0A5C6GCJ2-F1
#
_cell.length_a   1.000
_cell.length_b   1.000
_cell.length_c   1.000
_cell.angle_alpha   90.00
_cell.angle_beta   90.00
_cell.angle_gamma   90.00
#
_symmetry.space_group_name_H-M   'P 1'
#
loop_
_entity.id
_entity.type
_entity.pdbx_description
1 polymer ?
#
loop_
_entity_poly.entity_id
_entity_poly.type
_entity_poly.pdbx_seq_one_letter_code
_entity_poly.pdbx_strand_id
1 'polypeptide(L)'
;MAEKEHFNVRVGSSHAASIGITHRTTPLACSWTGDMRMRFSDFQVNEIRKDGTVLRLHTIGLGNEAKSEQFQITENEIPSTPQNEKPQPEPAIEISEEDTKMLEDLSTAQFAQDLIKLFNQGSGPSNNDTNTATSPVLDDKSKRAQLHQEVRRIFRSRLETTTGHDGVIAANFVTPRRGKKSRGRRGQPGDDEPMGEYLHFTLHKDNRDTMDATSQIARLLRIKPQAIGYAGTKDRRASTTQRCSVRYQRKRALAGLNGKLWGISTGDYEYQQEPIHLGQLLGNEFVITLKNCSMADETGSKPPSDRLSSLKDNVEPALRHMSSHGWINYFGHQRFGTHNVGTHEVGKLILGDDFEAAVNALLQYNPEVAAEAEAGRIPEEPSKRDEVLRHQACMLFQTGKDLARAANLMPRRFAAESCILRHLTRMGKNSVRDFAGAITHITRGLRSMYLHAYQSHVWNHAASQRYALHSSKVLKGDLVISEGEAQPTAAEEQDQDGDEVINPVEDGEDAPLRARPLTEEEAASGKYTMYDIVLPSPGYDVIYPENEIGSFYEEFMGREENGSLDPHKMRRLRREFSLPGRYRKVMQRFLVEPSVEFRLYEDDTEQMHPTDLDLIKGAWENGIEGKSKRKRNNRLDAEGGGVAKKVKVNVEAQAEEKEEANNGRDTTSNDDGASKETVPSAEPTKIAVVVKFQLASSAYATVTLRELMGDPSDEAPSSQE
;
A
#
# COMPACT_ATOMS: atom_id res chain seq x y z
N MET A 1 0.31 -22.98 23.45
CA MET A 1 1.03 -22.73 22.20
C MET A 1 0.05 -22.98 21.09
N ALA A 2 -0.44 -21.93 20.45
CA ALA A 2 -1.37 -22.06 19.33
C ALA A 2 -0.58 -22.55 18.12
N GLU A 3 -1.04 -23.62 17.48
CA GLU A 3 -0.55 -24.04 16.17
C GLU A 3 -0.66 -22.84 15.22
N LYS A 4 0.48 -22.40 14.69
CA LYS A 4 0.50 -21.42 13.62
C LYS A 4 -0.02 -22.16 12.39
N GLU A 5 -1.21 -21.82 11.91
CA GLU A 5 -1.74 -22.30 10.63
C GLU A 5 -0.66 -22.14 9.55
N HIS A 6 -0.06 -23.25 9.14
CA HIS A 6 0.89 -23.31 8.04
C HIS A 6 0.11 -23.04 6.77
N PHE A 7 0.30 -21.86 6.18
CA PHE A 7 -0.46 -21.44 5.03
C PHE A 7 0.13 -22.07 3.76
N ASN A 8 -0.20 -23.33 3.50
CA ASN A 8 0.08 -23.97 2.23
C ASN A 8 -0.88 -23.39 1.17
N VAL A 9 -0.43 -22.33 0.48
CA VAL A 9 -1.15 -21.71 -0.67
C VAL A 9 -1.24 -22.66 -1.87
N ARG A 10 -0.51 -23.77 -1.81
CA ARG A 10 -0.55 -24.84 -2.81
C ARG A 10 -1.85 -25.59 -2.65
N VAL A 11 -2.85 -25.10 -3.37
CA VAL A 11 -4.06 -25.84 -3.63
C VAL A 11 -3.69 -27.18 -4.26
N GLY A 12 -4.30 -28.27 -3.80
CA GLY A 12 -4.06 -29.62 -4.32
C GLY A 12 -4.21 -29.68 -5.85
N SER A 13 -3.50 -30.62 -6.48
CA SER A 13 -3.48 -30.79 -7.94
C SER A 13 -4.90 -30.89 -8.52
N SER A 14 -5.79 -31.55 -7.79
CA SER A 14 -7.22 -31.68 -8.12
C SER A 14 -7.96 -30.34 -8.29
N HIS A 15 -7.71 -29.35 -7.43
CA HIS A 15 -8.39 -28.05 -7.55
C HIS A 15 -7.67 -27.12 -8.53
N ALA A 16 -6.34 -27.24 -8.73
CA ALA A 16 -5.70 -26.56 -9.85
C ALA A 16 -6.26 -27.03 -11.20
N ALA A 17 -6.52 -28.34 -11.34
CA ALA A 17 -7.15 -28.92 -12.51
C ALA A 17 -8.61 -28.44 -12.70
N SER A 18 -9.39 -28.28 -11.63
CA SER A 18 -10.78 -27.81 -11.73
C SER A 18 -10.91 -26.36 -12.25
N ILE A 19 -9.89 -25.53 -12.03
CA ILE A 19 -9.80 -24.16 -12.55
C ILE A 19 -9.01 -24.05 -13.87
N GLY A 20 -8.71 -25.19 -14.51
CA GLY A 20 -8.08 -25.25 -15.82
C GLY A 20 -6.57 -25.01 -15.82
N ILE A 21 -5.88 -25.11 -14.67
CA ILE A 21 -4.42 -25.02 -14.58
C ILE A 21 -3.87 -26.44 -14.57
N THR A 22 -3.57 -26.97 -15.76
CA THR A 22 -3.20 -28.40 -15.92
C THR A 22 -1.78 -28.60 -16.41
N HIS A 23 -1.38 -27.88 -17.46
CA HIS A 23 -0.07 -28.11 -18.10
C HIS A 23 1.05 -27.27 -17.48
N ARG A 24 2.28 -27.75 -17.63
CA ARG A 24 3.55 -27.05 -17.32
C ARG A 24 4.45 -27.06 -18.56
N THR A 25 5.30 -26.05 -18.69
CA THR A 25 6.21 -25.89 -19.84
C THR A 25 7.65 -26.29 -19.49
N THR A 26 8.00 -26.22 -18.21
CA THR A 26 9.34 -26.39 -17.68
C THR A 26 9.55 -27.83 -17.25
N PRO A 27 10.53 -28.53 -17.85
CA PRO A 27 10.91 -29.85 -17.40
C PRO A 27 11.48 -29.73 -15.99
N LEU A 28 10.93 -30.50 -15.06
CA LEU A 28 11.38 -30.55 -13.67
C LEU A 28 11.64 -32.01 -13.33
N ALA A 29 12.84 -32.31 -12.85
CA ALA A 29 13.24 -33.69 -12.59
C ALA A 29 12.44 -34.29 -11.43
N CYS A 30 12.24 -33.51 -10.37
CA CYS A 30 11.43 -33.90 -9.22
C CYS A 30 10.71 -32.67 -8.66
N SER A 31 9.44 -32.84 -8.25
CA SER A 31 8.70 -31.78 -7.57
C SER A 31 9.30 -31.51 -6.19
N TRP A 32 9.17 -30.27 -5.73
CA TRP A 32 9.65 -29.87 -4.42
C TRP A 32 8.68 -28.92 -3.76
N THR A 33 8.71 -28.89 -2.44
CA THR A 33 7.79 -28.12 -1.62
C THR A 33 8.55 -27.11 -0.79
N GLY A 34 7.84 -26.06 -0.38
CA GLY A 34 8.37 -25.00 0.47
C GLY A 34 7.22 -24.15 0.97
N ASP A 35 7.24 -23.85 2.25
CA ASP A 35 6.23 -23.08 2.95
C ASP A 35 6.33 -21.61 2.55
N MET A 36 5.22 -21.08 2.03
CA MET A 36 5.08 -19.68 1.67
C MET A 36 4.50 -18.87 2.82
N ARG A 37 4.89 -17.59 2.90
CA ARG A 37 4.27 -16.60 3.81
C ARG A 37 4.34 -17.00 5.28
N MET A 38 5.33 -17.78 5.70
CA MET A 38 5.57 -18.09 7.13
C MET A 38 5.65 -16.80 7.95
N ARG A 39 6.33 -15.77 7.40
CA ARG A 39 6.15 -14.36 7.74
C ARG A 39 5.52 -13.63 6.55
N PHE A 40 4.77 -12.56 6.80
CA PHE A 40 4.29 -11.71 5.70
C PHE A 40 5.45 -11.04 4.95
N SER A 41 6.57 -10.78 5.64
CA SER A 41 7.78 -10.19 5.07
C SER A 41 8.63 -11.17 4.24
N ASP A 42 8.28 -12.46 4.23
CA ASP A 42 8.84 -13.45 3.32
C ASP A 42 8.27 -13.32 1.91
N PHE A 43 7.18 -12.57 1.73
CA PHE A 43 6.57 -12.30 0.43
C PHE A 43 6.62 -10.79 0.20
N GLN A 44 7.60 -10.33 -0.57
CA GLN A 44 7.79 -8.91 -0.85
C GLN A 44 7.39 -8.59 -2.29
N VAL A 45 6.67 -7.48 -2.48
CA VAL A 45 6.19 -7.04 -3.79
C VAL A 45 6.52 -5.57 -3.99
N ASN A 46 7.35 -5.28 -4.99
CA ASN A 46 7.73 -3.91 -5.33
C ASN A 46 7.22 -3.56 -6.72
N GLU A 47 6.48 -2.47 -6.83
CA GLU A 47 5.94 -2.01 -8.11
C GLU A 47 7.05 -1.60 -9.08
N ILE A 48 6.89 -1.95 -10.36
CA ILE A 48 7.78 -1.52 -11.44
C ILE A 48 7.06 -0.41 -12.22
N ARG A 49 7.67 0.76 -12.25
CA ARG A 49 7.15 1.93 -12.98
C ARG A 49 7.23 1.70 -14.50
N LYS A 50 6.51 2.52 -15.28
CA LYS A 50 6.53 2.45 -16.76
C LYS A 50 7.93 2.64 -17.37
N ASP A 51 8.82 3.32 -16.67
CA ASP A 51 10.23 3.50 -17.05
C ASP A 51 11.11 2.26 -16.79
N GLY A 52 10.54 1.18 -16.24
CA GLY A 52 11.24 -0.04 -15.87
C GLY A 52 11.95 0.01 -14.51
N THR A 53 11.87 1.13 -13.78
CA THR A 53 12.50 1.25 -12.47
C THR A 53 11.68 0.55 -11.38
N VAL A 54 12.38 -0.22 -10.53
CA VAL A 54 11.76 -0.86 -9.36
C VAL A 54 11.58 0.17 -8.27
N LEU A 55 10.34 0.37 -7.83
CA LEU A 55 10.01 1.28 -6.76
C LEU A 55 10.50 0.73 -5.42
N ARG A 56 11.30 1.52 -4.71
CA ARG A 56 11.73 1.26 -3.33
C ARG A 56 11.35 2.44 -2.46
N LEU A 57 11.05 2.17 -1.19
CA LEU A 57 10.92 3.23 -0.21
C LEU A 57 12.31 3.63 0.26
N HIS A 58 12.70 4.89 0.03
CA HIS A 58 14.02 5.39 0.45
C HIS A 58 13.96 6.22 1.73
N THR A 59 12.90 7.02 1.87
CA THR A 59 12.73 7.92 3.01
C THR A 59 11.36 7.73 3.65
N ILE A 60 11.27 7.77 4.97
CA ILE A 60 9.98 7.77 5.70
C ILE A 60 9.68 9.20 6.14
N GLY A 61 8.51 9.69 5.76
CA GLY A 61 8.14 11.07 6.07
C GLY A 61 8.94 12.07 5.24
N LEU A 62 8.99 13.32 5.71
CA LEU A 62 9.91 14.28 5.15
C LEU A 62 11.28 13.84 5.66
N GLY A 63 12.20 13.50 4.74
CA GLY A 63 13.57 13.15 5.07
C GLY A 63 14.16 14.14 6.08
N ASN A 64 15.17 13.69 6.82
CA ASN A 64 15.78 14.44 7.91
C ASN A 64 16.58 15.70 7.45
N GLU A 65 16.18 16.34 6.35
CA GLU A 65 16.72 17.58 5.82
C GLU A 65 16.45 18.78 6.75
N ALA A 66 15.49 18.66 7.68
CA ALA A 66 15.28 19.66 8.73
C ALA A 66 16.40 19.69 9.82
N LYS A 67 17.48 18.91 9.69
CA LYS A 67 18.63 18.94 10.61
C LYS A 67 20.02 18.94 9.94
N SER A 68 20.12 18.96 8.62
CA SER A 68 21.42 18.91 7.90
C SER A 68 21.85 20.22 7.22
N GLU A 69 20.97 21.22 7.08
CA GLU A 69 21.35 22.55 6.57
C GLU A 69 21.99 23.46 7.64
N GLN A 70 23.02 22.96 8.33
CA GLN A 70 23.87 23.84 9.15
C GLN A 70 25.36 23.64 8.96
N PHE A 71 25.82 22.69 8.14
CA PHE A 71 27.26 22.53 7.90
C PHE A 71 27.53 21.95 6.52
N GLN A 72 27.69 22.84 5.52
CA GLN A 72 28.60 22.66 4.37
C GLN A 72 28.67 24.00 3.60
N ILE A 73 29.52 24.91 4.06
CA ILE A 73 30.19 25.86 3.17
C ILE A 73 31.63 25.37 3.09
N THR A 74 31.98 24.74 1.97
CA THR A 74 33.37 24.43 1.62
C THR A 74 34.07 25.70 1.14
N GLU A 75 35.23 25.92 1.73
CA GLU A 75 36.21 26.98 1.50
C GLU A 75 36.66 27.05 0.03
N ASN A 76 36.66 28.24 -0.56
CA ASN A 76 37.86 28.89 -1.10
C ASN A 76 37.49 30.21 -1.80
N GLU A 77 37.63 31.32 -1.07
CA GLU A 77 38.44 32.49 -1.46
C GLU A 77 38.35 33.52 -0.32
N ILE A 78 39.45 33.67 0.43
CA ILE A 78 39.66 34.72 1.44
C ILE A 78 40.79 35.61 0.92
N PRO A 79 40.60 36.93 0.90
CA PRO A 79 41.40 37.81 1.75
C PRO A 79 40.49 38.89 2.39
N SER A 80 40.58 39.30 3.66
CA SER A 80 41.67 39.29 4.65
C SER A 80 41.10 39.73 6.02
N THR A 81 41.41 39.02 7.10
CA THR A 81 41.36 39.51 8.50
C THR A 81 42.63 40.36 8.79
N PRO A 82 42.73 41.24 9.83
CA PRO A 82 42.13 41.07 11.17
C PRO A 82 41.69 42.37 11.90
N GLN A 83 40.73 42.28 12.84
CA GLN A 83 40.98 42.47 14.29
C GLN A 83 39.69 42.48 15.12
N ASN A 84 39.88 41.99 16.33
CA ASN A 84 38.94 41.74 17.41
C ASN A 84 38.30 43.05 17.92
N GLU A 85 36.98 43.21 17.80
CA GLU A 85 36.21 44.18 18.60
C GLU A 85 35.03 43.49 19.30
N LYS A 86 34.86 43.87 20.57
CA LYS A 86 33.80 43.43 21.50
C LYS A 86 32.41 43.58 20.88
N PRO A 87 31.39 42.81 21.36
CA PRO A 87 30.02 42.97 20.90
C PRO A 87 29.56 44.41 21.11
N GLN A 88 29.28 45.12 20.01
CA GLN A 88 28.63 46.42 20.04
C GLN A 88 27.18 46.26 20.54
N PRO A 89 26.68 47.20 21.37
CA PRO A 89 25.27 47.24 21.74
C PRO A 89 24.41 47.46 20.49
N GLU A 90 23.21 46.84 20.46
CA GLU A 90 22.20 47.08 19.42
C GLU A 90 22.03 48.60 19.19
N PRO A 91 21.92 49.08 17.93
CA PRO A 91 21.81 50.51 17.67
C PRO A 91 20.54 51.03 18.35
N ALA A 92 20.71 52.09 19.16
CA ALA A 92 19.60 52.85 19.69
C ALA A 92 18.72 53.30 18.51
N ILE A 93 17.40 53.12 18.66
CA ILE A 93 16.44 53.49 17.61
C ILE A 93 16.35 55.02 17.62
N GLU A 94 17.10 55.67 16.73
CA GLU A 94 16.98 57.10 16.48
C GLU A 94 15.76 57.34 15.59
N ILE A 95 14.76 58.03 16.14
CA ILE A 95 13.56 58.44 15.41
C ILE A 95 13.95 59.69 14.61
N SER A 96 13.73 59.68 13.29
CA SER A 96 14.14 60.81 12.43
C SER A 96 13.34 62.09 12.75
N GLU A 97 13.97 63.26 12.60
CA GLU A 97 13.28 64.56 12.79
C GLU A 97 12.14 64.79 11.78
N GLU A 98 12.13 64.06 10.67
CA GLU A 98 11.06 64.08 9.68
C GLU A 98 9.84 63.28 10.15
N ASP A 99 10.07 62.10 10.75
CA ASP A 99 9.01 61.26 11.32
C ASP A 99 8.37 61.91 12.56
N THR A 100 9.14 62.66 13.36
CA THR A 100 8.58 63.41 14.49
C THR A 100 7.67 64.53 14.00
N LYS A 101 8.12 65.36 13.06
CA LYS A 101 7.29 66.43 12.45
C LYS A 101 6.00 65.89 11.84
N MET A 102 6.06 64.73 11.17
CA MET A 102 4.87 64.10 10.59
C MET A 102 3.85 63.69 11.66
N LEU A 103 4.30 63.22 12.83
CA LEU A 103 3.40 62.92 13.96
C LEU A 103 2.81 64.20 14.59
N GLU A 104 3.56 65.30 14.61
CA GLU A 104 3.05 66.61 15.08
C GLU A 104 1.95 67.14 14.16
N ASP A 105 2.14 67.05 12.84
CA ASP A 105 1.17 67.49 11.82
C ASP A 105 -0.14 66.67 11.84
N LEU A 106 -0.03 65.36 12.09
CA LEU A 106 -1.19 64.47 12.15
C LEU A 106 -1.96 64.55 13.49
N SER A 107 -1.33 65.09 14.53
CA SER A 107 -1.93 65.19 15.86
C SER A 107 -1.57 66.50 16.56
N THR A 108 -0.65 66.50 17.51
CA THR A 108 -0.14 67.68 18.21
C THR A 108 1.27 67.40 18.70
N ALA A 109 2.12 68.43 18.76
CA ALA A 109 3.50 68.34 19.24
C ALA A 109 3.61 67.64 20.60
N GLN A 110 2.68 67.91 21.52
CA GLN A 110 2.65 67.28 22.83
C GLN A 110 2.46 65.75 22.76
N PHE A 111 1.54 65.27 21.92
CA PHE A 111 1.26 63.85 21.80
C PHE A 111 2.40 63.10 21.10
N ALA A 112 3.01 63.70 20.07
CA ALA A 112 4.18 63.13 19.40
C ALA A 112 5.36 62.97 20.36
N GLN A 113 5.62 63.97 21.20
CA GLN A 113 6.66 63.91 22.23
C GLN A 113 6.35 62.85 23.31
N ASP A 114 5.09 62.69 23.68
CA ASP A 114 4.67 61.68 24.67
C ASP A 114 4.79 60.25 24.13
N LEU A 115 4.56 60.02 22.83
CA LEU A 115 4.83 58.72 22.17
C LEU A 115 6.32 58.37 22.18
N ILE A 116 7.19 59.35 21.91
CA ILE A 116 8.65 59.16 21.92
C ILE A 116 9.14 58.86 23.33
N LYS A 117 8.64 59.60 24.34
CA LYS A 117 8.94 59.32 25.75
C LYS A 117 8.49 57.93 26.16
N LEU A 118 7.28 57.52 25.77
CA LEU A 118 6.73 56.20 26.06
C LEU A 118 7.58 55.07 25.45
N PHE A 119 8.07 55.26 24.22
CA PHE A 119 8.93 54.30 23.55
C PHE A 119 10.32 54.18 24.19
N ASN A 120 10.92 55.31 24.56
CA ASN A 120 12.24 55.34 25.21
C ASN A 120 12.19 54.75 26.63
N GLN A 121 11.09 55.00 27.37
CA GLN A 121 10.89 54.44 28.72
C GLN A 121 10.60 52.93 28.69
N GLY A 122 9.89 52.43 27.68
CA GLY A 122 9.59 50.99 27.51
C GLY A 122 10.81 50.09 27.24
N SER A 123 12.01 50.67 27.07
CA SER A 123 13.26 49.95 26.81
C SER A 123 14.14 49.71 28.05
N GLY A 124 13.70 50.09 29.27
CA GLY A 124 14.41 49.85 30.54
C GLY A 124 13.57 49.12 31.62
N PRO A 125 14.18 48.53 32.68
CA PRO A 125 13.45 47.69 33.63
C PRO A 125 12.73 48.50 34.75
N SER A 126 11.40 48.43 34.72
CA SER A 126 10.42 48.47 35.82
C SER A 126 9.86 49.80 36.40
N ASN A 127 8.56 49.70 36.74
CA ASN A 127 7.72 50.43 37.71
C ASN A 127 7.18 51.84 37.39
N ASN A 128 5.93 51.92 36.87
CA ASN A 128 4.74 52.52 37.52
C ASN A 128 3.62 52.88 36.52
N ASP A 129 2.37 52.90 37.02
CA ASP A 129 1.05 52.90 36.34
C ASP A 129 0.65 54.16 35.53
N THR A 130 1.53 54.72 34.70
CA THR A 130 1.17 55.79 33.74
C THR A 130 1.85 55.57 32.39
N ASN A 131 1.55 54.44 31.73
CA ASN A 131 2.21 54.02 30.49
C ASN A 131 1.32 54.21 29.24
N THR A 132 0.49 55.26 29.25
CA THR A 132 -0.45 55.55 28.17
C THR A 132 -0.31 57.00 27.72
N ALA A 133 0.10 57.22 26.48
CA ALA A 133 0.04 58.54 25.84
C ALA A 133 -1.36 58.72 25.23
N THR A 134 -1.98 59.89 25.41
CA THR A 134 -3.35 60.15 24.93
C THR A 134 -3.41 61.38 24.03
N SER A 135 -4.03 61.25 22.86
CA SER A 135 -4.15 62.34 21.87
C SER A 135 -5.31 63.28 22.23
N PRO A 136 -5.36 64.51 21.69
CA PRO A 136 -6.61 65.27 21.65
C PRO A 136 -7.67 64.55 20.79
N VAL A 137 -8.92 64.98 20.92
CA VAL A 137 -10.05 64.46 20.11
C VAL A 137 -9.78 64.71 18.63
N LEU A 138 -9.78 63.65 17.83
CA LEU A 138 -9.60 63.71 16.38
C LEU A 138 -10.89 63.25 15.69
N ASP A 139 -11.68 64.20 15.20
CA ASP A 139 -12.99 63.91 14.59
C ASP A 139 -12.85 63.23 13.22
N ASP A 140 -11.81 63.56 12.46
CA ASP A 140 -11.58 63.04 11.11
C ASP A 140 -11.07 61.59 11.14
N LYS A 141 -11.89 60.67 10.58
CA LYS A 141 -11.60 59.25 10.48
C LYS A 141 -10.36 58.95 9.63
N SER A 142 -10.09 59.76 8.60
CA SER A 142 -8.96 59.54 7.69
C SER A 142 -7.62 59.86 8.36
N LYS A 143 -7.55 60.97 9.09
CA LYS A 143 -6.36 61.37 9.88
C LYS A 143 -6.07 60.38 11.00
N ARG A 144 -7.10 59.87 11.68
CA ARG A 144 -6.93 58.82 12.70
C ARG A 144 -6.32 57.55 12.12
N ALA A 145 -6.82 57.07 10.98
CA ALA A 145 -6.29 55.88 10.32
C ALA A 145 -4.82 56.05 9.91
N GLN A 146 -4.46 57.22 9.38
CA GLN A 146 -3.07 57.55 9.03
C GLN A 146 -2.18 57.57 10.28
N LEU A 147 -2.63 58.17 11.38
CA LEU A 147 -1.87 58.19 12.63
C LEU A 147 -1.58 56.77 13.17
N HIS A 148 -2.57 55.87 13.14
CA HIS A 148 -2.36 54.46 13.54
C HIS A 148 -1.32 53.75 12.66
N GLN A 149 -1.33 54.03 11.36
CA GLN A 149 -0.39 53.43 10.41
C GLN A 149 1.04 53.95 10.61
N GLU A 150 1.20 55.27 10.78
CA GLU A 150 2.50 55.89 10.98
C GLU A 150 3.11 55.54 12.34
N VAL A 151 2.32 55.51 13.42
CA VAL A 151 2.82 55.05 14.73
C VAL A 151 3.29 53.59 14.65
N ARG A 152 2.58 52.73 13.91
CA ARG A 152 2.99 51.33 13.73
C ARG A 152 4.29 51.21 12.91
N ARG A 153 4.46 52.05 11.88
CA ARG A 153 5.65 52.09 11.02
C ARG A 153 6.87 52.60 11.79
N ILE A 154 6.76 53.77 12.41
CA ILE A 154 7.85 54.49 13.09
C ILE A 154 8.34 53.69 14.30
N PHE A 155 7.43 53.19 15.14
CA PHE A 155 7.79 52.47 16.37
C PHE A 155 7.84 50.94 16.19
N ARG A 156 7.86 50.44 14.94
CA ARG A 156 7.92 49.02 14.56
C ARG A 156 6.97 48.13 15.37
N SER A 157 5.72 48.57 15.54
CA SER A 157 4.67 47.90 16.32
C SER A 157 4.99 47.68 17.82
N ARG A 158 5.94 48.40 18.41
CA ARG A 158 6.17 48.37 19.88
C ARG A 158 5.21 49.26 20.66
N LEU A 159 4.55 50.19 19.98
CA LEU A 159 3.42 50.95 20.51
C LEU A 159 2.14 50.45 19.84
N GLU A 160 1.12 50.18 20.65
CA GLU A 160 -0.22 49.84 20.18
C GLU A 160 -1.15 51.02 20.46
N THR A 161 -1.77 51.55 19.41
CA THR A 161 -2.71 52.67 19.47
C THR A 161 -4.14 52.18 19.32
N THR A 162 -5.03 52.66 20.19
CA THR A 162 -6.46 52.35 20.19
C THR A 162 -7.28 53.63 20.18
N THR A 163 -8.44 53.64 19.53
CA THR A 163 -9.32 54.83 19.45
C THR A 163 -10.54 54.63 20.33
N GLY A 164 -10.78 55.55 21.27
CA GLY A 164 -11.97 55.59 22.10
C GLY A 164 -13.22 56.03 21.34
N HIS A 165 -14.39 55.81 21.94
CA HIS A 165 -15.69 56.20 21.39
C HIS A 165 -15.88 57.72 21.29
N ASP A 166 -15.10 58.48 22.05
CA ASP A 166 -14.99 59.94 22.10
C ASP A 166 -14.01 60.53 21.08
N GLY A 167 -13.40 59.70 20.22
CA GLY A 167 -12.48 60.16 19.18
C GLY A 167 -11.04 60.39 19.63
N VAL A 168 -10.73 60.08 20.89
CA VAL A 168 -9.39 60.16 21.49
C VAL A 168 -8.56 58.91 21.18
N ILE A 169 -7.28 59.05 20.84
CA ILE A 169 -6.36 57.93 20.61
C ILE A 169 -5.46 57.72 21.82
N ALA A 170 -5.48 56.53 22.40
CA ALA A 170 -4.61 56.11 23.49
C ALA A 170 -3.56 55.12 22.97
N ALA A 171 -2.28 55.39 23.27
CA ALA A 171 -1.12 54.60 22.85
C ALA A 171 -0.44 53.96 24.05
N ASN A 172 -0.18 52.65 23.98
CA ASN A 172 0.45 51.87 25.04
C ASN A 172 1.69 51.13 24.53
N PHE A 173 2.70 50.99 25.39
CA PHE A 173 3.90 50.20 25.06
C PHE A 173 3.64 48.70 25.24
N VAL A 174 3.97 47.90 24.23
CA VAL A 174 3.78 46.44 24.22
C VAL A 174 5.14 45.75 24.13
N THR A 175 5.50 44.99 25.17
CA THR A 175 6.64 44.07 25.10
C THR A 175 6.25 42.87 24.23
N PRO A 176 7.16 42.36 23.36
CA PRO A 176 6.85 41.20 22.54
C PRO A 176 6.57 39.98 23.45
N ARG A 177 5.29 39.64 23.61
CA ARG A 177 4.86 38.49 24.40
C ARG A 177 5.48 37.23 23.80
N ARG A 178 6.38 36.57 24.55
CA ARG A 178 6.76 35.16 24.35
C ARG A 178 5.47 34.33 24.42
N GLY A 179 4.90 34.08 23.25
CA GLY A 179 3.55 33.58 23.11
C GLY A 179 3.37 32.16 23.62
N LYS A 180 2.37 32.00 24.50
CA LYS A 180 1.57 30.78 24.63
C LYS A 180 1.30 30.20 23.23
N LYS A 181 1.49 28.88 23.10
CA LYS A 181 1.25 28.08 21.89
C LYS A 181 -0.19 28.25 21.37
N SER A 182 -0.41 29.26 20.54
CA SER A 182 -1.52 29.32 19.60
C SER A 182 -1.15 28.51 18.37
N ARG A 183 -2.07 27.66 17.92
CA ARG A 183 -1.91 26.75 16.79
C ARG A 183 -1.47 27.55 15.56
N GLY A 184 -0.35 27.13 14.98
CA GLY A 184 0.48 27.92 14.09
C GLY A 184 -0.23 28.49 12.86
N ARG A 185 -0.03 29.80 12.67
CA ARG A 185 -0.11 30.44 11.36
C ARG A 185 1.12 29.98 10.57
N ARG A 186 0.92 28.99 9.69
CA ARG A 186 1.86 28.55 8.65
C ARG A 186 2.11 29.69 7.66
N GLY A 187 3.37 29.91 7.31
CA GLY A 187 3.74 30.76 6.17
C GLY A 187 5.09 31.44 6.29
N GLN A 188 6.17 30.66 6.47
CA GLN A 188 7.41 30.96 5.76
C GLN A 188 7.31 30.22 4.41
N PRO A 189 7.63 30.86 3.26
CA PRO A 189 7.70 30.15 1.99
C PRO A 189 8.89 29.19 2.09
N GLY A 190 8.60 27.89 2.16
CA GLY A 190 9.62 26.85 2.29
C GLY A 190 9.04 25.50 1.94
N ASP A 191 9.57 24.88 0.88
CA ASP A 191 9.49 23.50 0.33
C ASP A 191 8.15 22.74 0.33
N ASP A 192 7.09 23.31 0.88
CA ASP A 192 5.77 22.72 1.08
C ASP A 192 4.70 23.50 0.30
N GLU A 193 5.12 24.34 -0.65
CA GLU A 193 4.22 24.92 -1.66
C GLU A 193 3.92 23.85 -2.73
N PRO A 194 2.63 23.59 -3.01
CA PRO A 194 2.25 22.63 -4.04
C PRO A 194 2.64 23.18 -5.41
N MET A 195 3.72 22.63 -5.98
CA MET A 195 4.17 22.95 -7.35
C MET A 195 3.40 22.16 -8.43
N GLY A 196 2.48 21.28 -8.01
CA GLY A 196 1.63 20.46 -8.86
C GLY A 196 0.30 20.14 -8.20
N GLU A 197 -0.69 19.78 -9.01
CA GLU A 197 -2.04 19.45 -8.55
C GLU A 197 -2.10 18.19 -7.67
N TYR A 198 -1.25 17.21 -7.97
CA TYR A 198 -1.20 15.93 -7.27
C TYR A 198 0.10 15.78 -6.49
N LEU A 199 -0.03 15.31 -5.26
CA LEU A 199 1.09 14.85 -4.45
C LEU A 199 1.25 13.35 -4.64
N HIS A 200 2.33 12.97 -5.29
CA HIS A 200 2.78 11.60 -5.41
C HIS A 200 3.58 11.19 -4.18
N PHE A 201 3.38 9.96 -3.73
CA PHE A 201 4.08 9.39 -2.58
C PHE A 201 4.26 7.89 -2.74
N THR A 202 5.31 7.36 -2.13
CA THR A 202 5.53 5.91 -2.01
C THR A 202 4.77 5.41 -0.78
N LEU A 203 3.91 4.42 -1.00
CA LEU A 203 3.17 3.71 0.04
C LEU A 203 3.85 2.36 0.28
N HIS A 204 4.37 2.17 1.48
CA HIS A 204 4.81 0.86 1.95
C HIS A 204 3.81 0.33 2.97
N LYS A 205 3.37 -0.91 2.78
CA LYS A 205 2.37 -1.55 3.65
C LYS A 205 2.80 -2.97 4.01
N ASP A 206 2.59 -3.32 5.28
CA ASP A 206 2.87 -4.63 5.85
C ASP A 206 1.57 -5.28 6.33
N ASN A 207 1.25 -6.46 5.79
CA ASN A 207 0.06 -7.23 6.15
C ASN A 207 -1.27 -6.43 6.04
N ARG A 208 -1.37 -5.57 5.03
CA ARG A 208 -2.49 -4.65 4.79
C ARG A 208 -2.92 -4.68 3.33
N ASP A 209 -4.22 -4.56 3.13
CA ASP A 209 -4.83 -4.42 1.80
C ASP A 209 -4.67 -2.98 1.28
N THR A 210 -4.50 -2.78 -0.03
CA THR A 210 -4.31 -1.45 -0.65
C THR A 210 -5.55 -0.56 -0.43
N MET A 211 -6.76 -1.10 -0.55
CA MET A 211 -8.00 -0.35 -0.35
C MET A 211 -8.22 0.00 1.12
N ASP A 212 -7.87 -0.88 2.05
CA ASP A 212 -7.86 -0.57 3.48
C ASP A 212 -6.86 0.55 3.80
N ALA A 213 -5.62 0.45 3.31
CA ALA A 213 -4.58 1.44 3.54
C ALA A 213 -4.96 2.83 3.01
N THR A 214 -5.44 2.91 1.77
CA THR A 214 -5.91 4.16 1.16
C THR A 214 -7.14 4.72 1.89
N SER A 215 -8.08 3.88 2.31
CA SER A 215 -9.26 4.30 3.10
C SER A 215 -8.88 4.88 4.46
N GLN A 216 -7.88 4.31 5.13
CA GLN A 216 -7.37 4.84 6.41
C GLN A 216 -6.66 6.18 6.22
N ILE A 217 -5.79 6.29 5.20
CA ILE A 217 -5.12 7.55 4.85
C ILE A 217 -6.16 8.63 4.51
N ALA A 218 -7.14 8.32 3.66
CA ALA A 218 -8.20 9.23 3.26
C ALA A 218 -9.01 9.72 4.47
N ARG A 219 -9.36 8.82 5.40
CA ARG A 219 -10.08 9.17 6.64
C ARG A 219 -9.28 10.15 7.50
N LEU A 220 -7.98 9.95 7.67
CA LEU A 220 -7.12 10.84 8.46
C LEU A 220 -6.90 12.19 7.78
N LEU A 221 -6.85 12.22 6.44
CA LEU A 221 -6.79 13.44 5.63
C LEU A 221 -8.15 14.12 5.44
N ARG A 222 -9.25 13.50 5.88
CA ARG A 222 -10.64 13.97 5.71
C ARG A 222 -11.02 14.15 4.24
N ILE A 223 -10.56 13.26 3.38
CA ILE A 223 -10.90 13.19 1.95
C ILE A 223 -11.63 11.89 1.64
N LYS A 224 -12.23 11.81 0.45
CA LYS A 224 -12.82 10.59 -0.06
C LYS A 224 -11.71 9.62 -0.52
N PRO A 225 -11.84 8.29 -0.32
CA PRO A 225 -10.85 7.32 -0.78
C PRO A 225 -10.54 7.41 -2.29
N GLN A 226 -11.54 7.77 -3.10
CA GLN A 226 -11.38 7.94 -4.55
C GLN A 226 -10.44 9.09 -4.94
N ALA A 227 -10.10 9.98 -4.01
CA ALA A 227 -9.11 11.03 -4.26
C ALA A 227 -7.66 10.53 -4.21
N ILE A 228 -7.45 9.27 -3.80
CA ILE A 228 -6.15 8.60 -3.81
C ILE A 228 -6.11 7.65 -5.02
N GLY A 229 -5.29 7.99 -6.00
CA GLY A 229 -4.99 7.16 -7.16
C GLY A 229 -3.80 6.23 -6.92
N TYR A 230 -3.83 5.05 -7.53
CA TYR A 230 -2.76 4.05 -7.50
C TYR A 230 -2.84 3.18 -8.76
N ALA A 231 -1.71 2.59 -9.17
CA ALA A 231 -1.62 1.86 -10.43
C ALA A 231 -2.16 0.41 -10.36
N GLY A 232 -2.24 -0.17 -9.16
CA GLY A 232 -2.87 -1.47 -8.93
C GLY A 232 -2.93 -1.82 -7.46
N THR A 233 -3.78 -2.78 -7.11
CA THR A 233 -3.82 -3.35 -5.76
C THR A 233 -2.69 -4.37 -5.59
N LYS A 234 -2.11 -4.45 -4.39
CA LYS A 234 -1.04 -5.40 -4.06
C LYS A 234 -1.48 -6.34 -2.95
N ASP A 235 -0.88 -7.53 -2.87
CA ASP A 235 -1.21 -8.58 -1.90
C ASP A 235 -1.33 -8.04 -0.46
N ARG A 236 -2.39 -8.48 0.24
CA ARG A 236 -2.58 -8.13 1.65
C ARG A 236 -1.50 -8.74 2.54
N ARG A 237 -1.28 -10.05 2.45
CA ARG A 237 -0.34 -10.80 3.31
C ARG A 237 1.06 -10.79 2.71
N ALA A 238 1.63 -9.59 2.63
CA ALA A 238 2.92 -9.30 2.03
C ALA A 238 3.49 -7.99 2.61
N SER A 239 4.78 -7.77 2.42
CA SER A 239 5.41 -6.44 2.53
C SER A 239 5.47 -5.84 1.13
N THR A 240 4.73 -4.76 0.88
CA THR A 240 4.58 -4.24 -0.49
C THR A 240 4.86 -2.76 -0.59
N THR A 241 5.54 -2.35 -1.64
CA THR A 241 5.85 -0.96 -1.98
C THR A 241 5.18 -0.58 -3.29
N GLN A 242 4.35 0.47 -3.30
CA GLN A 242 3.64 0.96 -4.49
C GLN A 242 3.57 2.49 -4.52
N ARG A 243 3.41 3.09 -5.70
CA ARG A 243 3.26 4.53 -5.87
C ARG A 243 1.79 4.91 -5.80
N CYS A 244 1.49 6.00 -5.11
CA CYS A 244 0.15 6.56 -4.98
C CYS A 244 0.17 8.06 -5.25
N SER A 245 -0.97 8.62 -5.66
CA SER A 245 -1.15 10.06 -5.88
C SER A 245 -2.37 10.56 -5.11
N VAL A 246 -2.32 11.77 -4.57
CA VAL A 246 -3.46 12.41 -3.91
C VAL A 246 -3.59 13.87 -4.31
N ARG A 247 -4.80 14.30 -4.63
CA ARG A 247 -5.09 15.65 -5.14
C ARG A 247 -5.04 16.70 -4.02
N TYR A 248 -4.38 17.84 -4.28
CA TYR A 248 -4.30 19.03 -3.43
C TYR A 248 -3.90 18.79 -1.96
N GLN A 249 -3.00 17.84 -1.70
CA GLN A 249 -2.45 17.60 -0.36
C GLN A 249 -1.01 18.06 -0.23
N ARG A 250 -0.59 18.35 1.01
CA ARG A 250 0.76 18.80 1.33
C ARG A 250 1.63 17.67 1.86
N LYS A 251 2.94 17.70 1.54
CA LYS A 251 3.92 16.72 2.00
C LYS A 251 3.89 16.56 3.53
N ARG A 252 3.84 17.67 4.26
CA ARG A 252 3.75 17.67 5.74
C ARG A 252 2.49 16.98 6.28
N ALA A 253 1.37 17.02 5.55
CA ALA A 253 0.12 16.42 6.00
C ALA A 253 0.22 14.89 5.97
N LEU A 254 0.73 14.31 4.87
CA LEU A 254 0.99 12.88 4.75
C LEU A 254 2.09 12.42 5.70
N ALA A 255 3.21 13.15 5.75
CA ALA A 255 4.31 12.80 6.66
C ALA A 255 3.89 12.78 8.13
N GLY A 256 2.96 13.66 8.53
CA GLY A 256 2.40 13.69 9.89
C GLY A 256 1.42 12.55 10.21
N LEU A 257 1.10 11.68 9.25
CA LEU A 257 0.35 10.44 9.46
C LEU A 257 1.26 9.28 9.85
N ASN A 258 2.54 9.32 9.47
CA ASN A 258 3.51 8.31 9.86
C ASN A 258 3.56 8.23 11.39
N GLY A 259 3.36 7.02 11.94
CA GLY A 259 3.22 6.77 13.39
C GLY A 259 1.79 6.66 13.92
N LYS A 260 0.78 7.12 13.17
CA LYS A 260 -0.65 6.89 13.50
C LYS A 260 -1.25 5.72 12.73
N LEU A 261 -0.61 5.35 11.62
CA LEU A 261 -1.01 4.25 10.76
C LEU A 261 -0.24 3.00 11.17
N TRP A 262 -0.95 1.93 11.53
CA TRP A 262 -0.33 0.65 11.88
C TRP A 262 -0.06 -0.16 10.61
N GLY A 263 1.19 -0.62 10.43
CA GLY A 263 1.60 -1.40 9.27
C GLY A 263 1.58 -0.62 7.94
N ILE A 264 1.60 0.71 7.98
CA ILE A 264 1.62 1.57 6.78
C ILE A 264 2.63 2.69 7.01
N SER A 265 3.52 2.88 6.03
CA SER A 265 4.49 3.96 5.99
C SER A 265 4.40 4.70 4.66
N THR A 266 4.55 6.02 4.71
CA THR A 266 4.51 6.89 3.51
C THR A 266 5.78 7.72 3.40
N GLY A 267 6.25 7.95 2.17
CA GLY A 267 7.52 8.62 1.91
C GLY A 267 7.71 9.05 0.46
N ASP A 268 8.92 9.52 0.14
CA ASP A 268 9.37 9.90 -1.21
C ASP A 268 8.37 10.82 -1.95
N TYR A 269 8.05 11.94 -1.29
CA TYR A 269 7.00 12.88 -1.70
C TYR A 269 7.42 13.80 -2.85
N GLU A 270 6.59 13.84 -3.90
CA GLU A 270 6.85 14.61 -5.12
C GLU A 270 5.56 15.23 -5.64
N TYR A 271 5.60 16.49 -6.10
CA TYR A 271 4.44 17.12 -6.72
C TYR A 271 4.48 16.91 -8.23
N GLN A 272 3.36 16.44 -8.81
CA GLN A 272 3.18 16.27 -10.25
C GLN A 272 1.82 16.80 -10.70
N GLN A 273 1.64 17.02 -12.00
CA GLN A 273 0.39 17.54 -12.57
C GLN A 273 -0.66 16.47 -12.82
N GLU A 274 -0.24 15.24 -13.12
CA GLU A 274 -1.15 14.14 -13.43
C GLU A 274 -1.34 13.21 -12.22
N PRO A 275 -2.55 12.64 -12.04
CA PRO A 275 -2.76 11.57 -11.08
C PRO A 275 -2.18 10.24 -11.58
N ILE A 276 -2.05 9.29 -10.67
CA ILE A 276 -1.79 7.90 -11.02
C ILE A 276 -3.13 7.21 -11.25
N HIS A 277 -3.32 6.70 -12.45
CA HIS A 277 -4.43 5.84 -12.81
C HIS A 277 -4.06 4.37 -12.67
N LEU A 278 -5.08 3.53 -12.58
CA LEU A 278 -4.97 2.09 -12.62
C LEU A 278 -4.21 1.67 -13.90
N GLY A 279 -3.58 0.49 -13.89
CA GLY A 279 -2.82 -0.04 -15.05
C GLY A 279 -1.55 0.74 -15.40
N GLN A 280 -1.25 1.88 -14.75
CA GLN A 280 -0.05 2.68 -15.02
C GLN A 280 1.24 2.11 -14.39
N LEU A 281 1.42 0.79 -14.46
CA LEU A 281 2.64 0.08 -14.04
C LEU A 281 3.12 -0.83 -15.17
N LEU A 282 4.42 -1.10 -15.22
CA LEU A 282 4.96 -2.11 -16.12
C LEU A 282 4.76 -3.52 -15.55
N GLY A 283 4.82 -3.64 -14.21
CA GLY A 283 4.82 -4.94 -13.55
C GLY A 283 5.15 -4.87 -12.07
N ASN A 284 5.54 -6.01 -11.51
CA ASN A 284 5.93 -6.14 -10.11
C ASN A 284 7.19 -7.00 -9.99
N GLU A 285 8.11 -6.56 -9.13
CA GLU A 285 9.23 -7.36 -8.65
C GLU A 285 8.78 -8.13 -7.41
N PHE A 286 9.02 -9.43 -7.42
CA PHE A 286 8.75 -10.32 -6.32
C PHE A 286 10.07 -10.77 -5.70
N VAL A 287 10.14 -10.71 -4.37
CA VAL A 287 11.17 -11.38 -3.58
C VAL A 287 10.45 -12.32 -2.63
N ILE A 288 10.56 -13.62 -2.87
CA ILE A 288 9.79 -14.64 -2.16
C ILE A 288 10.75 -15.60 -1.49
N THR A 289 10.64 -15.70 -0.16
CA THR A 289 11.32 -16.70 0.65
C THR A 289 10.40 -17.90 0.84
N LEU A 290 10.84 -19.06 0.38
CA LEU A 290 10.25 -20.36 0.62
C LEU A 290 11.00 -21.00 1.79
N LYS A 291 10.29 -21.34 2.86
CA LYS A 291 10.84 -21.97 4.07
C LYS A 291 10.57 -23.47 4.09
N ASN A 292 11.25 -24.22 4.97
CA ASN A 292 11.08 -25.68 5.09
C ASN A 292 11.13 -26.43 3.74
N CYS A 293 12.08 -26.07 2.87
CA CYS A 293 12.11 -26.63 1.52
C CYS A 293 12.56 -28.10 1.54
N SER A 294 11.82 -28.95 0.83
CA SER A 294 12.10 -30.38 0.71
C SER A 294 11.74 -30.91 -0.68
N MET A 295 12.46 -31.93 -1.14
CA MET A 295 12.18 -32.60 -2.42
C MET A 295 11.13 -33.70 -2.21
N ALA A 296 10.28 -33.98 -3.20
CA ALA A 296 9.27 -35.04 -3.08
C ALA A 296 9.91 -36.45 -2.96
N ASP A 297 11.05 -36.67 -3.63
CA ASP A 297 11.77 -37.95 -3.61
C ASP A 297 12.70 -38.11 -2.38
N GLU A 298 12.66 -37.20 -1.39
CA GLU A 298 13.46 -37.30 -0.16
C GLU A 298 12.91 -38.36 0.80
N THR A 299 13.08 -39.62 0.45
CA THR A 299 12.83 -40.75 1.35
C THR A 299 14.11 -41.09 2.12
N GLY A 300 14.44 -40.30 3.16
CA GLY A 300 15.55 -40.61 4.07
C GLY A 300 16.24 -39.39 4.70
N SER A 301 16.87 -39.60 5.86
CA SER A 301 17.60 -38.57 6.61
C SER A 301 18.97 -38.29 5.98
N LYS A 302 18.99 -37.58 4.85
CA LYS A 302 20.23 -37.04 4.25
C LYS A 302 20.71 -35.82 5.06
N PRO A 303 22.03 -35.60 5.18
CA PRO A 303 22.53 -34.41 5.86
C PRO A 303 22.02 -33.13 5.16
N PRO A 304 21.82 -32.01 5.90
CA PRO A 304 21.27 -30.77 5.33
C PRO A 304 22.06 -30.22 4.12
N SER A 305 23.39 -30.44 4.08
CA SER A 305 24.25 -30.05 2.96
C SER A 305 23.90 -30.75 1.65
N ASP A 306 23.58 -32.04 1.71
CA ASP A 306 23.32 -32.87 0.52
C ASP A 306 21.90 -32.65 0.01
N ARG A 307 20.97 -32.37 0.92
CA ARG A 307 19.61 -31.90 0.57
C ARG A 307 19.68 -30.55 -0.13
N LEU A 308 20.52 -29.63 0.37
CA LEU A 308 20.72 -28.32 -0.23
C LEU A 308 21.32 -28.41 -1.65
N SER A 309 22.33 -29.26 -1.87
CA SER A 309 22.92 -29.45 -3.20
C SER A 309 21.93 -30.09 -4.17
N SER A 310 21.21 -31.12 -3.75
CA SER A 310 20.17 -31.77 -4.55
C SER A 310 19.07 -30.78 -4.97
N LEU A 311 18.66 -29.90 -4.05
CA LEU A 311 17.66 -28.87 -4.33
C LEU A 311 18.21 -27.82 -5.32
N LYS A 312 19.47 -27.39 -5.17
CA LYS A 312 20.13 -26.48 -6.12
C LYS A 312 20.16 -27.05 -7.53
N ASP A 313 20.58 -28.32 -7.66
CA ASP A 313 20.70 -29.01 -8.94
C ASP A 313 19.35 -29.21 -9.64
N ASN A 314 18.24 -29.21 -8.89
CA ASN A 314 16.88 -29.25 -9.45
C ASN A 314 16.34 -27.86 -9.81
N VAL A 315 16.52 -26.87 -8.92
CA VAL A 315 15.90 -25.54 -9.04
C VAL A 315 16.61 -24.66 -10.06
N GLU A 316 17.95 -24.63 -10.09
CA GLU A 316 18.67 -23.73 -10.99
C GLU A 316 18.43 -24.04 -12.47
N PRO A 317 18.48 -25.30 -12.95
CA PRO A 317 18.18 -25.61 -14.35
C PRO A 317 16.73 -25.28 -14.72
N ALA A 318 15.77 -25.53 -13.81
CA ALA A 318 14.37 -25.18 -14.03
C ALA A 318 14.21 -23.65 -14.18
N LEU A 319 14.85 -22.86 -13.33
CA LEU A 319 14.80 -21.40 -13.41
C LEU A 319 15.45 -20.85 -14.70
N ARG A 320 16.57 -21.44 -15.15
CA ARG A 320 17.21 -21.10 -16.43
C ARG A 320 16.32 -21.44 -17.63
N HIS A 321 15.61 -22.58 -17.58
CA HIS A 321 14.64 -22.94 -18.61
C HIS A 321 13.47 -21.95 -18.65
N MET A 322 12.89 -21.61 -17.48
CA MET A 322 11.83 -20.60 -17.39
C MET A 322 12.27 -19.23 -17.92
N SER A 323 13.52 -18.84 -17.66
CA SER A 323 14.08 -17.58 -18.17
C SER A 323 14.16 -17.54 -19.70
N SER A 324 14.48 -18.67 -20.34
CA SER A 324 14.63 -18.77 -21.79
C SER A 324 13.33 -19.05 -22.55
N HIS A 325 12.43 -19.86 -21.99
CA HIS A 325 11.24 -20.38 -22.68
C HIS A 325 9.92 -19.81 -22.15
N GLY A 326 9.92 -19.19 -20.97
CA GLY A 326 8.71 -18.73 -20.32
C GLY A 326 7.76 -19.87 -19.90
N TRP A 327 6.53 -19.49 -19.55
CA TRP A 327 5.47 -20.40 -19.11
C TRP A 327 4.08 -19.89 -19.47
N ILE A 328 3.06 -20.74 -19.29
CA ILE A 328 1.67 -20.41 -19.62
C ILE A 328 1.13 -19.38 -18.62
N ASN A 329 0.51 -18.33 -19.13
CA ASN A 329 0.08 -17.17 -18.37
C ASN A 329 -1.31 -17.35 -17.70
N TYR A 330 -1.47 -18.42 -16.93
CA TYR A 330 -2.72 -18.73 -16.23
C TYR A 330 -3.17 -17.61 -15.28
N PHE A 331 -4.49 -17.48 -15.14
CA PHE A 331 -5.08 -16.81 -13.98
C PHE A 331 -4.87 -17.70 -12.75
N GLY A 332 -4.20 -17.18 -11.73
CA GLY A 332 -3.93 -17.92 -10.50
C GLY A 332 -5.19 -18.18 -9.66
N HIS A 333 -5.09 -19.10 -8.70
CA HIS A 333 -6.14 -19.43 -7.73
C HIS A 333 -6.78 -18.17 -7.09
N GLN A 334 -5.99 -17.13 -6.80
CA GLN A 334 -6.49 -15.91 -6.17
C GLN A 334 -7.64 -15.25 -6.95
N ARG A 335 -7.71 -15.44 -8.27
CA ARG A 335 -8.80 -14.95 -9.13
C ARG A 335 -10.14 -15.63 -8.85
N PHE A 336 -10.09 -16.88 -8.40
CA PHE A 336 -11.24 -17.75 -8.19
C PHE A 336 -11.77 -17.74 -6.74
N GLY A 337 -11.11 -16.98 -5.85
CA GLY A 337 -11.44 -16.92 -4.43
C GLY A 337 -10.96 -18.16 -3.65
N THR A 338 -10.99 -18.06 -2.32
CA THR A 338 -10.58 -19.13 -1.37
C THR A 338 -11.77 -19.78 -0.66
N HIS A 339 -13.00 -19.43 -1.04
CA HIS A 339 -14.21 -19.98 -0.42
C HIS A 339 -14.60 -21.31 -1.08
N ASN A 340 -15.45 -22.09 -0.38
CA ASN A 340 -15.94 -23.38 -0.86
C ASN A 340 -16.61 -23.30 -2.25
N VAL A 341 -17.32 -22.20 -2.52
CA VAL A 341 -17.84 -21.88 -3.85
C VAL A 341 -16.88 -20.93 -4.54
N GLY A 342 -16.43 -21.32 -5.73
CA GLY A 342 -15.55 -20.51 -6.55
C GLY A 342 -16.26 -19.26 -7.08
N THR A 343 -15.55 -18.12 -7.16
CA THR A 343 -16.12 -16.89 -7.73
C THR A 343 -16.54 -17.05 -9.19
N HIS A 344 -15.89 -17.95 -9.93
CA HIS A 344 -16.25 -18.32 -11.30
C HIS A 344 -17.58 -19.07 -11.39
N GLU A 345 -17.94 -19.88 -10.39
CA GLU A 345 -19.23 -20.58 -10.35
C GLU A 345 -20.38 -19.59 -10.19
N VAL A 346 -20.21 -18.59 -9.32
CA VAL A 346 -21.16 -17.48 -9.20
C VAL A 346 -21.26 -16.70 -10.51
N GLY A 347 -20.12 -16.40 -11.14
CA GLY A 347 -20.07 -15.75 -12.45
C GLY A 347 -20.82 -16.51 -13.54
N LYS A 348 -20.65 -17.83 -13.60
CA LYS A 348 -21.35 -18.76 -14.49
C LYS A 348 -22.87 -18.64 -14.32
N LEU A 349 -23.35 -18.71 -13.08
CA LEU A 349 -24.79 -18.63 -12.76
C LEU A 349 -25.38 -17.27 -13.15
N ILE A 350 -24.66 -16.17 -12.88
CA ILE A 350 -25.09 -14.83 -13.27
C ILE A 350 -25.17 -14.69 -14.80
N LEU A 351 -24.18 -15.22 -15.54
CA LEU A 351 -24.17 -15.18 -17.00
C LEU A 351 -25.19 -16.12 -17.63
N GLY A 352 -25.59 -17.20 -16.95
CA GLY A 352 -26.66 -18.11 -17.35
C GLY A 352 -28.07 -17.64 -16.98
N ASP A 353 -28.21 -16.40 -16.48
CA ASP A 353 -29.47 -15.82 -15.98
C ASP A 353 -30.12 -16.59 -14.79
N ASP A 354 -29.38 -17.51 -14.14
CA ASP A 354 -29.81 -18.20 -12.92
C ASP A 354 -29.42 -17.39 -11.67
N PHE A 355 -30.16 -16.30 -11.45
CA PHE A 355 -29.91 -15.37 -10.35
C PHE A 355 -30.24 -15.97 -8.97
N GLU A 356 -31.17 -16.92 -8.90
CA GLU A 356 -31.54 -17.56 -7.65
C GLU A 356 -30.41 -18.44 -7.14
N ALA A 357 -29.88 -19.32 -8.00
CA ALA A 357 -28.72 -20.14 -7.66
C ALA A 357 -27.50 -19.26 -7.33
N ALA A 358 -27.28 -18.17 -8.07
CA ALA A 358 -26.17 -17.23 -7.80
C ALA A 358 -26.28 -16.59 -6.39
N VAL A 359 -27.48 -16.17 -5.97
CA VAL A 359 -27.71 -15.63 -4.62
C VAL A 359 -27.49 -16.72 -3.55
N ASN A 360 -28.00 -17.93 -3.78
CA ASN A 360 -27.82 -19.04 -2.85
C ASN A 360 -26.35 -19.44 -2.69
N ALA A 361 -25.59 -19.41 -3.79
CA ALA A 361 -24.15 -19.67 -3.81
C ALA A 361 -23.38 -18.61 -3.00
N LEU A 362 -23.74 -17.32 -3.13
CA LEU A 362 -23.13 -16.23 -2.35
C LEU A 362 -23.49 -16.30 -0.85
N LEU A 363 -24.67 -16.79 -0.51
CA LEU A 363 -25.15 -16.96 0.86
C LEU A 363 -24.90 -18.36 1.42
N GLN A 364 -23.96 -19.13 0.86
CA GLN A 364 -23.64 -20.46 1.36
C GLN A 364 -23.09 -20.40 2.79
N TYR A 365 -23.48 -21.38 3.60
CA TYR A 365 -23.02 -21.53 4.98
C TYR A 365 -22.61 -22.97 5.33
N ASN A 366 -21.75 -23.10 6.34
CA ASN A 366 -21.46 -24.38 6.97
C ASN A 366 -22.49 -24.64 8.09
N PRO A 367 -23.26 -25.74 8.04
CA PRO A 367 -24.30 -26.03 9.02
C PRO A 367 -23.76 -26.24 10.43
N GLU A 368 -22.56 -26.81 10.60
CA GLU A 368 -21.97 -27.06 11.91
C GLU A 368 -21.63 -25.75 12.62
N VAL A 369 -20.90 -24.87 11.92
CA VAL A 369 -20.53 -23.53 12.42
C VAL A 369 -21.76 -22.69 12.72
N ALA A 370 -22.80 -22.76 11.86
CA ALA A 370 -24.04 -22.03 12.09
C ALA A 370 -24.82 -22.55 13.32
N ALA A 371 -24.81 -23.86 13.56
CA ALA A 371 -25.44 -24.46 14.74
C ALA A 371 -24.72 -24.08 16.04
N GLU A 372 -23.38 -24.03 16.03
CA GLU A 372 -22.60 -23.55 17.18
C GLU A 372 -22.89 -22.08 17.52
N ALA A 373 -23.03 -21.25 16.49
CA ALA A 373 -23.43 -19.86 16.65
C ALA A 373 -24.84 -19.73 17.24
N GLU A 374 -25.79 -20.56 16.81
CA GLU A 374 -27.16 -20.59 17.35
C GLU A 374 -27.19 -21.06 18.81
N ALA A 375 -26.29 -21.97 19.19
CA ALA A 375 -26.06 -22.41 20.57
C ALA A 375 -25.33 -21.37 21.45
N GLY A 376 -24.95 -20.21 20.91
CA GLY A 376 -24.30 -19.12 21.64
C GLY A 376 -22.79 -19.28 21.83
N ARG A 377 -22.15 -20.26 21.18
CA ARG A 377 -20.70 -20.45 21.18
C ARG A 377 -20.05 -19.55 20.13
N ILE A 378 -19.87 -18.28 20.49
CA ILE A 378 -19.29 -17.27 19.61
C ILE A 378 -17.86 -16.95 20.09
N PRO A 379 -16.82 -17.14 19.24
CA PRO A 379 -15.45 -16.79 19.60
C PRO A 379 -15.28 -15.30 19.96
N GLU A 380 -14.38 -14.99 20.90
CA GLU A 380 -14.06 -13.61 21.28
C GLU A 380 -13.21 -12.88 20.22
N GLU A 381 -12.41 -13.62 19.45
CA GLU A 381 -11.55 -13.06 18.42
C GLU A 381 -12.40 -12.41 17.30
N PRO A 382 -12.20 -11.11 16.97
CA PRO A 382 -13.07 -10.40 16.04
C PRO A 382 -13.21 -11.03 14.65
N SER A 383 -12.13 -11.61 14.10
CA SER A 383 -12.15 -12.23 12.77
C SER A 383 -13.00 -13.50 12.76
N LYS A 384 -12.73 -14.43 13.68
CA LYS A 384 -13.49 -15.69 13.83
C LYS A 384 -14.94 -15.41 14.21
N ARG A 385 -15.18 -14.41 15.06
CA ARG A 385 -16.52 -13.95 15.41
C ARG A 385 -17.33 -13.54 14.18
N ASP A 386 -16.76 -12.69 13.32
CA ASP A 386 -17.46 -12.22 12.12
C ASP A 386 -17.80 -13.40 11.19
N GLU A 387 -16.92 -14.39 11.05
CA GLU A 387 -17.17 -15.59 10.23
C GLU A 387 -18.31 -16.46 10.77
N VAL A 388 -18.31 -16.73 12.08
CA VAL A 388 -19.37 -17.49 12.75
C VAL A 388 -20.72 -16.79 12.61
N LEU A 389 -20.76 -15.47 12.84
CA LEU A 389 -21.97 -14.65 12.66
C LEU A 389 -22.44 -14.64 11.20
N ARG A 390 -21.52 -14.72 10.24
CA ARG A 390 -21.88 -14.83 8.82
C ARG A 390 -22.64 -16.10 8.54
N HIS A 391 -22.13 -17.24 9.00
CA HIS A 391 -22.79 -18.53 8.81
C HIS A 391 -24.17 -18.57 9.46
N GLN A 392 -24.32 -18.01 10.67
CA GLN A 392 -25.60 -17.90 11.34
C GLN A 392 -26.61 -17.04 10.56
N ALA A 393 -26.19 -15.86 10.07
CA ALA A 393 -27.07 -14.97 9.30
C ALA A 393 -27.55 -15.63 7.99
N CYS A 394 -26.65 -16.31 7.28
CA CYS A 394 -26.96 -17.03 6.06
C CYS A 394 -27.94 -18.19 6.32
N MET A 395 -27.72 -18.96 7.39
CA MET A 395 -28.65 -20.03 7.80
C MET A 395 -30.05 -19.47 8.11
N LEU A 396 -30.15 -18.39 8.88
CA LEU A 396 -31.43 -17.77 9.23
C LEU A 396 -32.20 -17.30 7.99
N PHE A 397 -31.48 -16.81 6.98
CA PHE A 397 -32.06 -16.41 5.70
C PHE A 397 -32.54 -17.62 4.88
N GLN A 398 -31.67 -18.62 4.63
CA GLN A 398 -32.00 -19.78 3.80
C GLN A 398 -33.09 -20.67 4.40
N THR A 399 -33.12 -20.82 5.73
CA THR A 399 -34.18 -21.58 6.43
C THR A 399 -35.49 -20.80 6.56
N GLY A 400 -35.49 -19.49 6.27
CA GLY A 400 -36.66 -18.63 6.42
C GLY A 400 -37.11 -18.43 7.88
N LYS A 401 -36.31 -18.82 8.88
CA LYS A 401 -36.63 -18.69 10.31
C LYS A 401 -36.87 -17.24 10.72
N ASP A 402 -35.91 -16.35 10.43
CA ASP A 402 -35.98 -14.93 10.79
C ASP A 402 -35.13 -14.06 9.85
N LEU A 403 -35.80 -13.47 8.86
CA LEU A 403 -35.17 -12.65 7.82
C LEU A 403 -34.64 -11.31 8.37
N ALA A 404 -35.34 -10.70 9.32
CA ALA A 404 -34.94 -9.40 9.87
C ALA A 404 -33.69 -9.54 10.74
N ARG A 405 -33.64 -10.61 11.55
CA ARG A 405 -32.45 -10.93 12.34
C ARG A 405 -31.26 -11.27 11.44
N ALA A 406 -31.45 -12.00 10.35
CA ALA A 406 -30.38 -12.30 9.40
C ALA A 406 -29.68 -11.02 8.87
N ALA A 407 -30.45 -10.02 8.43
CA ALA A 407 -29.89 -8.78 7.91
C ALA A 407 -29.17 -7.92 8.98
N ASN A 408 -29.63 -7.96 10.24
CA ASN A 408 -29.01 -7.21 11.34
C ASN A 408 -27.76 -7.89 11.90
N LEU A 409 -27.70 -9.21 11.85
CA LEU A 409 -26.58 -10.00 12.35
C LEU A 409 -25.36 -9.96 11.42
N MET A 410 -25.59 -9.71 10.12
CA MET A 410 -24.56 -9.76 9.10
C MET A 410 -23.42 -8.75 9.34
N PRO A 411 -22.17 -9.19 9.50
CA PRO A 411 -21.04 -8.29 9.68
C PRO A 411 -20.75 -7.45 8.44
N ARG A 412 -20.40 -6.18 8.64
CA ARG A 412 -20.16 -5.19 7.56
C ARG A 412 -18.99 -5.54 6.64
N ARG A 413 -18.09 -6.43 7.07
CA ARG A 413 -16.96 -6.93 6.27
C ARG A 413 -17.43 -7.66 5.01
N PHE A 414 -18.54 -8.38 5.09
CA PHE A 414 -19.11 -9.19 4.02
C PHE A 414 -20.04 -8.34 3.15
N ALA A 415 -19.44 -7.53 2.28
CA ALA A 415 -20.14 -6.48 1.55
C ALA A 415 -21.19 -7.04 0.56
N ALA A 416 -20.89 -8.14 -0.15
CA ALA A 416 -21.84 -8.78 -1.07
C ALA A 416 -23.06 -9.28 -0.32
N GLU A 417 -22.84 -10.14 0.69
CA GLU A 417 -23.90 -10.77 1.48
C GLU A 417 -24.73 -9.73 2.22
N SER A 418 -24.09 -8.71 2.79
CA SER A 418 -24.77 -7.58 3.42
C SER A 418 -25.67 -6.80 2.47
N CYS A 419 -25.26 -6.62 1.20
CA CYS A 419 -26.09 -5.93 0.20
C CYS A 419 -27.27 -6.80 -0.23
N ILE A 420 -27.02 -8.09 -0.47
CA ILE A 420 -28.05 -9.06 -0.85
C ILE A 420 -29.12 -9.16 0.25
N LEU A 421 -28.72 -9.47 1.48
CA LEU A 421 -29.66 -9.62 2.60
C LEU A 421 -30.46 -8.34 2.80
N ARG A 422 -29.81 -7.18 2.81
CA ARG A 422 -30.51 -5.90 2.98
C ARG A 422 -31.52 -5.62 1.87
N HIS A 423 -31.23 -5.99 0.61
CA HIS A 423 -32.16 -5.84 -0.50
C HIS A 423 -33.35 -6.80 -0.36
N LEU A 424 -33.08 -8.08 -0.11
CA LEU A 424 -34.10 -9.12 -0.03
C LEU A 424 -35.02 -8.95 1.20
N THR A 425 -34.57 -8.28 2.26
CA THR A 425 -35.38 -8.02 3.47
C THR A 425 -36.08 -6.66 3.51
N ARG A 426 -35.92 -5.80 2.49
CA ARG A 426 -36.36 -4.38 2.54
C ARG A 426 -37.87 -4.16 2.42
N MET A 427 -38.57 -4.91 1.58
CA MET A 427 -39.97 -4.60 1.18
C MET A 427 -40.94 -5.79 1.31
N GLY A 428 -40.70 -6.71 2.25
CA GLY A 428 -41.59 -7.87 2.49
C GLY A 428 -41.50 -8.96 1.41
N LYS A 429 -42.55 -9.78 1.26
CA LYS A 429 -42.54 -11.03 0.46
C LYS A 429 -42.12 -10.87 -1.01
N ASN A 430 -42.43 -9.74 -1.65
CA ASN A 430 -42.05 -9.48 -3.05
C ASN A 430 -40.55 -9.20 -3.21
N SER A 431 -39.91 -8.66 -2.17
CA SER A 431 -38.47 -8.36 -2.13
C SER A 431 -37.64 -9.63 -2.01
N VAL A 432 -38.16 -10.65 -1.32
CA VAL A 432 -37.45 -11.91 -1.03
C VAL A 432 -37.14 -12.72 -2.29
N ARG A 433 -37.91 -12.52 -3.38
CA ARG A 433 -37.72 -13.20 -4.66
C ARG A 433 -37.06 -12.35 -5.74
N ASP A 434 -36.67 -11.11 -5.44
CA ASP A 434 -35.97 -10.25 -6.39
C ASP A 434 -34.46 -10.50 -6.38
N PHE A 435 -34.06 -11.68 -6.86
CA PHE A 435 -32.65 -12.10 -6.90
C PHE A 435 -31.82 -11.28 -7.87
N ALA A 436 -32.39 -10.96 -9.05
CA ALA A 436 -31.72 -10.15 -10.05
C ALA A 436 -31.47 -8.72 -9.54
N GLY A 437 -32.44 -8.11 -8.85
CA GLY A 437 -32.26 -6.81 -8.19
C GLY A 437 -31.24 -6.87 -7.05
N ALA A 438 -31.20 -7.96 -6.27
CA ALA A 438 -30.25 -8.13 -5.18
C ALA A 438 -28.79 -8.14 -5.69
N ILE A 439 -28.52 -8.88 -6.77
CA ILE A 439 -27.20 -8.91 -7.41
C ILE A 439 -26.84 -7.53 -7.99
N THR A 440 -27.78 -6.85 -8.65
CA THR A 440 -27.60 -5.45 -9.12
C THR A 440 -27.35 -4.46 -7.96
N HIS A 441 -27.70 -4.78 -6.72
CA HIS A 441 -27.42 -3.90 -5.58
C HIS A 441 -25.99 -4.04 -5.02
N ILE A 442 -25.27 -5.10 -5.39
CA ILE A 442 -23.83 -5.25 -5.10
C ILE A 442 -23.05 -4.18 -5.86
N THR A 443 -21.95 -3.68 -5.31
CA THR A 443 -21.12 -2.66 -5.97
C THR A 443 -20.60 -3.16 -7.33
N ARG A 444 -20.52 -2.26 -8.31
CA ARG A 444 -20.11 -2.60 -9.69
C ARG A 444 -18.81 -3.40 -9.74
N GLY A 445 -17.78 -2.98 -9.00
CA GLY A 445 -16.48 -3.66 -8.99
C GLY A 445 -16.55 -5.11 -8.51
N LEU A 446 -17.35 -5.39 -7.47
CA LEU A 446 -17.50 -6.75 -6.94
C LEU A 446 -18.36 -7.62 -7.86
N ARG A 447 -19.35 -7.06 -8.55
CA ARG A 447 -20.11 -7.79 -9.59
C ARG A 447 -19.23 -8.17 -10.77
N SER A 448 -18.45 -7.21 -11.28
CA SER A 448 -17.51 -7.45 -12.38
C SER A 448 -16.49 -8.53 -12.02
N MET A 449 -16.05 -8.60 -10.76
CA MET A 449 -15.14 -9.66 -10.28
C MET A 449 -15.69 -11.07 -10.53
N TYR A 450 -16.96 -11.35 -10.22
CA TYR A 450 -17.55 -12.69 -10.47
C TYR A 450 -17.61 -13.01 -11.96
N LEU A 451 -18.05 -12.05 -12.78
CA LEU A 451 -18.16 -12.23 -14.23
C LEU A 451 -16.77 -12.45 -14.88
N HIS A 452 -15.78 -11.66 -14.46
CA HIS A 452 -14.39 -11.81 -14.92
C HIS A 452 -13.76 -13.11 -14.43
N ALA A 453 -14.13 -13.61 -13.25
CA ALA A 453 -13.66 -14.91 -12.78
C ALA A 453 -14.13 -16.06 -13.70
N TYR A 454 -15.39 -16.02 -14.19
CA TYR A 454 -15.84 -17.00 -15.18
C TYR A 454 -15.10 -16.86 -16.51
N GLN A 455 -14.90 -15.64 -17.00
CA GLN A 455 -14.07 -15.40 -18.19
C GLN A 455 -12.64 -15.97 -18.03
N SER A 456 -12.01 -15.78 -16.86
CA SER A 456 -10.72 -16.34 -16.52
C SER A 456 -10.72 -17.88 -16.47
N HIS A 457 -11.82 -18.49 -16.01
CA HIS A 457 -11.98 -19.95 -15.96
C HIS A 457 -11.98 -20.54 -17.38
N VAL A 458 -12.81 -20.01 -18.27
CA VAL A 458 -12.85 -20.45 -19.68
C VAL A 458 -11.49 -20.25 -20.35
N TRP A 459 -10.85 -19.09 -20.11
CA TRP A 459 -9.53 -18.79 -20.67
C TRP A 459 -8.46 -19.78 -20.21
N ASN A 460 -8.41 -20.15 -18.93
CA ASN A 460 -7.45 -21.13 -18.41
C ASN A 460 -7.59 -22.50 -19.11
N HIS A 461 -8.83 -22.98 -19.27
CA HIS A 461 -9.09 -24.25 -19.97
C HIS A 461 -8.71 -24.16 -21.46
N ALA A 462 -9.02 -23.05 -22.13
CA ALA A 462 -8.64 -22.84 -23.52
C ALA A 462 -7.11 -22.74 -23.71
N ALA A 463 -6.40 -22.08 -22.79
CA ALA A 463 -4.94 -21.99 -22.81
C ALA A 463 -4.29 -23.36 -22.58
N SER A 464 -4.82 -24.14 -21.62
CA SER A 464 -4.41 -25.54 -21.39
C SER A 464 -4.58 -26.38 -22.66
N GLN A 465 -5.76 -26.31 -23.30
CA GLN A 465 -6.06 -27.07 -24.52
C GLN A 465 -5.16 -26.65 -25.70
N ARG A 466 -4.96 -25.34 -25.89
CA ARG A 466 -4.08 -24.79 -26.93
C ARG A 466 -2.65 -25.26 -26.78
N TYR A 467 -2.14 -25.32 -25.55
CA TYR A 467 -0.80 -25.82 -25.29
C TYR A 467 -0.70 -27.35 -25.44
N ALA A 468 -1.72 -28.10 -25.00
CA ALA A 468 -1.76 -29.56 -25.13
C ALA A 468 -1.69 -30.04 -26.58
N LEU A 469 -2.45 -29.39 -27.48
CA LEU A 469 -2.55 -29.81 -28.88
C LEU A 469 -1.31 -29.44 -29.72
N HIS A 470 -0.72 -28.27 -29.47
CA HIS A 470 0.26 -27.70 -30.40
C HIS A 470 1.52 -27.13 -29.74
N SER A 471 1.63 -27.24 -28.40
CA SER A 471 2.76 -26.77 -27.61
C SER A 471 3.16 -25.33 -27.95
N SER A 472 4.42 -25.08 -28.30
CA SER A 472 4.98 -23.75 -28.59
C SER A 472 4.93 -23.33 -30.07
N LYS A 473 4.32 -24.11 -30.96
CA LYS A 473 4.23 -23.77 -32.39
C LYS A 473 3.15 -22.73 -32.63
N VAL A 474 3.39 -21.78 -33.53
CA VAL A 474 2.40 -20.82 -34.02
C VAL A 474 1.59 -21.45 -35.15
N LEU A 475 0.28 -21.23 -35.17
CA LEU A 475 -0.65 -21.86 -36.10
C LEU A 475 -1.43 -20.83 -36.90
N LYS A 476 -1.92 -21.26 -38.06
CA LYS A 476 -2.99 -20.57 -38.78
C LYS A 476 -4.21 -20.39 -37.86
N GLY A 477 -4.80 -19.20 -37.87
CA GLY A 477 -5.96 -18.87 -37.05
C GLY A 477 -5.65 -18.47 -35.61
N ASP A 478 -4.41 -18.59 -35.14
CA ASP A 478 -4.01 -17.99 -33.85
C ASP A 478 -4.16 -16.47 -33.91
N LEU A 479 -4.52 -15.85 -32.78
CA LEU A 479 -4.76 -14.41 -32.74
C LEU A 479 -3.49 -13.64 -32.34
N VAL A 480 -3.26 -12.50 -33.02
CA VAL A 480 -2.22 -11.53 -32.67
C VAL A 480 -2.82 -10.12 -32.60
N ILE A 481 -2.22 -9.26 -31.78
CA ILE A 481 -2.61 -7.85 -31.65
C ILE A 481 -1.98 -7.05 -32.80
N SER A 482 -2.80 -6.34 -33.59
CA SER A 482 -2.35 -5.61 -34.80
C SER A 482 -1.83 -4.21 -34.49
N GLU A 483 -0.53 -3.93 -34.49
CA GLU A 483 0.15 -2.68 -34.06
C GLU A 483 -0.22 -1.34 -34.79
N GLY A 484 -1.36 -1.23 -35.46
CA GLY A 484 -1.83 0.03 -36.03
C GLY A 484 -2.37 0.99 -34.96
N GLU A 485 -1.63 2.07 -34.69
CA GLU A 485 -2.01 3.32 -33.97
C GLU A 485 -3.21 3.26 -33.00
N ALA A 486 -3.01 2.69 -31.81
CA ALA A 486 -3.93 2.92 -30.68
C ALA A 486 -3.80 4.38 -30.25
N GLN A 487 -4.68 5.24 -30.73
CA GLN A 487 -4.98 6.46 -30.00
C GLN A 487 -5.81 6.10 -28.75
N PRO A 488 -5.38 6.49 -27.54
CA PRO A 488 -6.15 6.26 -26.33
C PRO A 488 -7.40 7.16 -26.38
N THR A 489 -8.55 6.58 -26.74
CA THR A 489 -9.81 7.31 -26.62
C THR A 489 -10.22 7.39 -25.15
N ALA A 490 -10.42 8.62 -24.70
CA ALA A 490 -10.71 9.04 -23.34
C ALA A 490 -12.03 8.46 -22.80
N ALA A 491 -11.99 7.22 -22.32
CA ALA A 491 -12.89 6.68 -21.32
C ALA A 491 -12.22 5.46 -20.66
N GLU A 492 -11.12 5.72 -19.95
CA GLU A 492 -10.42 4.76 -19.11
C GLU A 492 -11.33 4.28 -17.96
N GLU A 493 -12.20 3.33 -18.24
CA GLU A 493 -12.55 2.38 -17.20
C GLU A 493 -11.49 1.29 -17.27
N GLN A 494 -10.69 1.16 -16.23
CA GLN A 494 -9.83 0.00 -16.08
C GLN A 494 -10.39 -0.79 -14.91
N ASP A 495 -10.34 -2.12 -14.99
CA ASP A 495 -10.80 -2.93 -13.86
C ASP A 495 -9.77 -2.89 -12.73
N GLN A 496 -10.17 -3.39 -11.56
CA GLN A 496 -9.36 -3.41 -10.33
C GLN A 496 -7.99 -4.11 -10.49
N ASP A 497 -7.78 -4.83 -11.59
CA ASP A 497 -6.57 -5.61 -11.88
C ASP A 497 -5.63 -4.92 -12.89
N GLY A 498 -6.03 -3.77 -13.45
CA GLY A 498 -5.23 -3.00 -14.39
C GLY A 498 -5.29 -3.52 -15.83
N ASP A 499 -6.28 -4.36 -16.16
CA ASP A 499 -6.55 -4.69 -17.56
C ASP A 499 -7.29 -3.48 -18.20
N GLU A 500 -6.97 -3.14 -19.45
CA GLU A 500 -7.62 -2.05 -20.21
C GLU A 500 -9.09 -2.44 -20.53
N VAL A 501 -10.08 -1.63 -20.13
CA VAL A 501 -11.45 -1.75 -20.69
C VAL A 501 -11.53 -0.77 -21.85
N ILE A 502 -11.68 -1.30 -23.06
CA ILE A 502 -12.03 -0.50 -24.22
C ILE A 502 -13.56 -0.51 -24.28
N ASN A 503 -14.20 0.63 -23.99
CA ASN A 503 -15.62 0.84 -24.29
C ASN A 503 -15.74 1.46 -25.69
N PRO A 504 -16.84 1.19 -26.42
CA PRO A 504 -17.00 1.64 -27.81
C PRO A 504 -17.06 3.17 -27.90
N VAL A 505 -16.29 3.71 -28.85
CA VAL A 505 -16.55 5.03 -29.42
C VAL A 505 -17.76 4.89 -30.34
N GLU A 506 -18.71 5.81 -30.24
CA GLU A 506 -19.77 5.96 -31.24
C GLU A 506 -19.15 6.16 -32.63
N ASP A 507 -19.62 5.37 -33.59
CA ASP A 507 -19.50 5.47 -35.03
C ASP A 507 -18.43 6.46 -35.57
N GLY A 508 -17.23 5.94 -35.77
CA GLY A 508 -16.23 6.50 -36.68
C GLY A 508 -15.51 5.37 -37.40
N GLU A 509 -15.55 5.36 -38.73
CA GLU A 509 -15.01 4.30 -39.61
C GLU A 509 -13.47 4.12 -39.56
N ASP A 510 -12.75 4.75 -38.62
CA ASP A 510 -11.29 4.72 -38.48
C ASP A 510 -10.84 4.70 -37.00
N ALA A 511 -10.82 3.53 -36.34
CA ALA A 511 -10.19 3.35 -35.03
C ALA A 511 -9.50 1.96 -34.91
N PRO A 512 -8.15 1.88 -34.77
CA PRO A 512 -7.41 0.62 -34.85
C PRO A 512 -6.86 0.10 -33.50
N LEU A 513 -7.16 -1.18 -33.21
CA LEU A 513 -6.27 -2.25 -32.71
C LEU A 513 -7.12 -3.50 -32.36
N ARG A 514 -7.63 -4.15 -33.41
CA ARG A 514 -8.35 -5.42 -33.29
C ARG A 514 -7.35 -6.56 -33.35
N ALA A 515 -7.46 -7.52 -32.41
CA ALA A 515 -6.80 -8.80 -32.60
C ALA A 515 -7.29 -9.38 -33.94
N ARG A 516 -6.40 -10.08 -34.65
CA ARG A 516 -6.74 -10.72 -35.93
C ARG A 516 -6.18 -12.13 -35.99
N PRO A 517 -6.85 -13.06 -36.69
CA PRO A 517 -6.29 -14.38 -36.94
C PRO A 517 -5.10 -14.28 -37.89
N LEU A 518 -4.09 -15.11 -37.64
CA LEU A 518 -2.92 -15.26 -38.50
C LEU A 518 -3.27 -16.07 -39.74
N THR A 519 -2.73 -15.64 -40.89
CA THR A 519 -2.76 -16.46 -42.11
C THR A 519 -1.71 -17.57 -42.02
N GLU A 520 -1.84 -18.56 -42.90
CA GLU A 520 -0.91 -19.70 -42.98
C GLU A 520 0.52 -19.26 -43.32
N GLU A 521 0.65 -18.26 -44.21
CA GLU A 521 1.92 -17.66 -44.60
C GLU A 521 2.59 -16.93 -43.44
N GLU A 522 1.83 -16.15 -42.66
CA GLU A 522 2.35 -15.42 -41.51
C GLU A 522 2.75 -16.36 -40.37
N ALA A 523 1.97 -17.40 -40.11
CA ALA A 523 2.32 -18.43 -39.13
C ALA A 523 3.62 -19.17 -39.50
N ALA A 524 3.85 -19.43 -40.80
CA ALA A 524 5.07 -20.04 -41.31
C ALA A 524 6.26 -19.07 -41.44
N SER A 525 6.02 -17.76 -41.47
CA SER A 525 7.05 -16.74 -41.71
C SER A 525 8.10 -16.62 -40.60
N GLY A 526 7.80 -17.12 -39.39
CA GLY A 526 8.64 -16.95 -38.21
C GLY A 526 8.64 -15.52 -37.63
N LYS A 527 7.83 -14.60 -38.19
CA LYS A 527 7.67 -13.23 -37.68
C LYS A 527 7.02 -13.19 -36.30
N TYR A 528 6.08 -14.10 -36.06
CA TYR A 528 5.35 -14.20 -34.80
C TYR A 528 5.86 -15.38 -33.99
N THR A 529 5.91 -15.20 -32.68
CA THR A 529 6.30 -16.24 -31.72
C THR A 529 5.12 -16.59 -30.81
N MET A 530 5.25 -17.68 -30.06
CA MET A 530 4.24 -18.06 -29.04
C MET A 530 3.99 -16.94 -28.00
N TYR A 531 4.92 -16.00 -27.83
CA TYR A 531 4.81 -14.87 -26.91
C TYR A 531 3.95 -13.71 -27.44
N ASP A 532 3.65 -13.72 -28.74
CA ASP A 532 2.80 -12.73 -29.40
C ASP A 532 1.36 -13.21 -29.54
N ILE A 533 1.13 -14.52 -29.38
CA ILE A 533 -0.18 -15.15 -29.48
C ILE A 533 -1.03 -14.79 -28.27
N VAL A 534 -2.26 -14.37 -28.55
CA VAL A 534 -3.27 -14.03 -27.56
C VAL A 534 -4.49 -14.96 -27.67
N LEU A 535 -5.16 -15.18 -26.56
CA LEU A 535 -6.47 -15.83 -26.50
C LEU A 535 -7.49 -14.85 -25.92
N PRO A 536 -8.74 -14.87 -26.43
CA PRO A 536 -9.80 -13.99 -25.95
C PRO A 536 -10.38 -14.50 -24.64
N SER A 537 -10.73 -13.59 -23.74
CA SER A 537 -11.67 -13.84 -22.67
C SER A 537 -13.11 -13.67 -23.22
N PRO A 538 -14.04 -14.60 -22.95
CA PRO A 538 -15.33 -14.59 -23.63
C PRO A 538 -16.13 -13.30 -23.45
N GLY A 539 -16.61 -12.69 -24.53
CA GLY A 539 -17.32 -11.42 -24.47
C GLY A 539 -17.99 -11.05 -25.78
N TYR A 540 -18.75 -9.96 -25.80
CA TYR A 540 -19.52 -9.55 -26.99
C TYR A 540 -18.71 -8.79 -28.06
N ASP A 541 -17.47 -8.41 -27.75
CA ASP A 541 -16.58 -7.58 -28.58
C ASP A 541 -15.20 -8.21 -28.76
N VAL A 542 -15.17 -9.56 -28.83
CA VAL A 542 -13.97 -10.33 -29.11
C VAL A 542 -14.16 -11.22 -30.33
N ILE A 543 -13.05 -11.48 -31.02
CA ILE A 543 -12.98 -12.53 -32.04
C ILE A 543 -12.37 -13.78 -31.43
N TYR A 544 -12.84 -14.93 -31.89
CA TYR A 544 -12.30 -16.23 -31.51
C TYR A 544 -11.31 -16.73 -32.56
N PRO A 545 -10.30 -17.54 -32.16
CA PRO A 545 -9.37 -18.15 -33.10
C PRO A 545 -10.09 -18.97 -34.18
N GLU A 546 -9.64 -18.91 -35.43
CA GLU A 546 -10.23 -19.69 -36.55
C GLU A 546 -9.73 -21.14 -36.62
N ASN A 547 -9.15 -21.64 -35.53
CA ASN A 547 -8.61 -22.99 -35.41
C ASN A 547 -9.46 -23.85 -34.45
N GLU A 548 -9.00 -25.06 -34.14
CA GLU A 548 -9.67 -26.01 -33.23
C GLU A 548 -9.96 -25.41 -31.85
N ILE A 549 -9.23 -24.37 -31.42
CA ILE A 549 -9.47 -23.68 -30.16
C ILE A 549 -10.75 -22.83 -30.20
N GLY A 550 -11.10 -22.26 -31.35
CA GLY A 550 -12.38 -21.58 -31.53
C GLY A 550 -13.56 -22.52 -31.26
N SER A 551 -13.51 -23.72 -31.86
CA SER A 551 -14.51 -24.78 -31.62
C SER A 551 -14.51 -25.26 -30.17
N PHE A 552 -13.35 -25.29 -29.50
CA PHE A 552 -13.27 -25.60 -28.08
C PHE A 552 -14.04 -24.59 -27.21
N TYR A 553 -14.02 -23.29 -27.53
CA TYR A 553 -14.82 -22.31 -26.77
C TYR A 553 -16.32 -22.60 -26.87
N GLU A 554 -16.81 -22.91 -28.07
CA GLU A 554 -18.21 -23.26 -28.33
C GLU A 554 -18.61 -24.53 -27.58
N GLU A 555 -17.79 -25.58 -27.67
CA GLU A 555 -18.06 -26.84 -26.99
C GLU A 555 -17.99 -26.69 -25.46
N PHE A 556 -16.92 -26.05 -24.94
CA PHE A 556 -16.70 -25.93 -23.51
C PHE A 556 -17.80 -25.10 -22.84
N MET A 557 -18.14 -23.93 -23.39
CA MET A 557 -19.17 -23.06 -22.83
C MET A 557 -20.59 -23.60 -23.03
N GLY A 558 -20.82 -24.34 -24.13
CA GLY A 558 -22.12 -24.93 -24.46
C GLY A 558 -22.53 -26.11 -23.58
N ARG A 559 -21.60 -26.73 -22.84
CA ARG A 559 -21.91 -27.80 -21.88
C ARG A 559 -22.78 -27.27 -20.73
N GLU A 560 -23.74 -28.09 -20.27
CA GLU A 560 -24.63 -27.74 -19.16
C GLU A 560 -23.87 -27.42 -17.87
N GLU A 561 -22.83 -28.21 -17.58
CA GLU A 561 -21.94 -28.03 -16.43
C GLU A 561 -21.23 -26.66 -16.44
N ASN A 562 -20.99 -26.10 -17.63
CA ASN A 562 -20.28 -24.85 -17.84
C ASN A 562 -21.20 -23.66 -18.15
N GLY A 563 -22.52 -23.82 -18.02
CA GLY A 563 -23.49 -22.74 -18.05
C GLY A 563 -24.35 -22.66 -19.31
N SER A 564 -24.21 -23.58 -20.27
CA SER A 564 -24.97 -23.59 -21.53
C SER A 564 -24.91 -22.25 -22.28
N LEU A 565 -23.72 -21.64 -22.32
CA LEU A 565 -23.50 -20.31 -22.88
C LEU A 565 -22.97 -20.40 -24.31
N ASP A 566 -23.42 -19.48 -25.16
CA ASP A 566 -22.89 -19.30 -26.50
C ASP A 566 -21.84 -18.18 -26.50
N PRO A 567 -20.57 -18.47 -26.87
CA PRO A 567 -19.49 -17.48 -26.91
C PRO A 567 -19.77 -16.31 -27.87
N HIS A 568 -20.53 -16.51 -28.94
CA HIS A 568 -20.86 -15.46 -29.91
C HIS A 568 -22.06 -14.61 -29.47
N LYS A 569 -22.81 -15.06 -28.46
CA LYS A 569 -23.98 -14.37 -27.91
C LYS A 569 -23.78 -14.03 -26.44
N MET A 570 -22.79 -13.20 -26.15
CA MET A 570 -22.44 -12.78 -24.79
C MET A 570 -23.12 -11.49 -24.30
N ARG A 571 -24.01 -10.89 -25.10
CA ARG A 571 -24.87 -9.79 -24.63
C ARG A 571 -25.96 -10.35 -23.71
N ARG A 572 -26.24 -9.65 -22.60
CA ARG A 572 -27.24 -10.00 -21.60
C ARG A 572 -28.32 -8.94 -21.53
N LEU A 573 -29.52 -9.32 -21.08
CA LEU A 573 -30.67 -8.42 -20.99
C LEU A 573 -30.34 -7.17 -20.15
N ARG A 574 -29.60 -7.37 -19.05
CA ARG A 574 -29.05 -6.27 -18.24
C ARG A 574 -27.65 -5.93 -18.76
N ARG A 575 -27.49 -4.68 -19.21
CA ARG A 575 -26.19 -4.14 -19.68
C ARG A 575 -25.06 -4.36 -18.68
N GLU A 576 -25.37 -4.30 -17.38
CA GLU A 576 -24.40 -4.47 -16.30
C GLU A 576 -23.74 -5.86 -16.25
N PHE A 577 -24.36 -6.88 -16.87
CA PHE A 577 -23.83 -8.25 -16.95
C PHE A 577 -23.24 -8.56 -18.32
N SER A 578 -23.26 -7.61 -19.26
CA SER A 578 -22.65 -7.76 -20.58
C SER A 578 -21.19 -7.34 -20.51
N LEU A 579 -20.26 -8.26 -20.78
CA LEU A 579 -18.84 -7.98 -20.80
C LEU A 579 -18.30 -7.94 -22.23
N PRO A 580 -17.45 -6.95 -22.59
CA PRO A 580 -16.88 -6.85 -23.94
C PRO A 580 -15.95 -8.01 -24.26
N GLY A 581 -15.25 -8.56 -23.26
CA GLY A 581 -14.15 -9.52 -23.47
C GLY A 581 -12.85 -8.79 -23.75
N ARG A 582 -11.71 -9.49 -23.63
CA ARG A 582 -10.35 -8.92 -23.75
C ARG A 582 -9.39 -9.96 -24.29
N TYR A 583 -8.21 -9.54 -24.73
CA TYR A 583 -7.17 -10.46 -25.18
C TYR A 583 -6.07 -10.59 -24.13
N ARG A 584 -5.62 -11.82 -23.90
CA ARG A 584 -4.51 -12.13 -22.98
C ARG A 584 -3.48 -13.01 -23.67
N LYS A 585 -2.20 -12.66 -23.51
CA LYS A 585 -1.06 -13.43 -24.03
C LYS A 585 -1.04 -14.83 -23.41
N VAL A 586 -0.84 -15.85 -24.24
CA VAL A 586 -0.82 -17.25 -23.80
C VAL A 586 0.43 -17.55 -22.97
N MET A 587 1.58 -17.05 -23.41
CA MET A 587 2.87 -17.26 -22.75
C MET A 587 3.37 -15.99 -22.09
N GLN A 588 4.08 -16.15 -20.98
CA GLN A 588 4.76 -15.07 -20.27
C GLN A 588 6.23 -15.40 -20.02
N ARG A 589 7.06 -14.35 -19.94
CA ARG A 589 8.47 -14.39 -19.56
C ARG A 589 8.76 -13.40 -18.45
N PHE A 590 9.92 -13.58 -17.80
CA PHE A 590 10.44 -12.58 -16.89
C PHE A 590 10.82 -11.29 -17.64
N LEU A 591 10.66 -10.14 -16.97
CA LEU A 591 11.12 -8.85 -17.50
C LEU A 591 12.65 -8.72 -17.40
N VAL A 592 13.23 -9.32 -16.38
CA VAL A 592 14.68 -9.31 -16.07
C VAL A 592 15.06 -10.72 -15.62
N GLU A 593 16.33 -11.09 -15.84
CA GLU A 593 16.85 -12.40 -15.41
C GLU A 593 16.58 -12.63 -13.91
N PRO A 594 15.95 -13.76 -13.54
CA PRO A 594 15.63 -14.07 -12.16
C PRO A 594 16.88 -14.54 -11.39
N SER A 595 16.87 -14.39 -10.07
CA SER A 595 17.94 -14.89 -9.20
C SER A 595 17.37 -15.80 -8.10
N VAL A 596 18.18 -16.76 -7.67
CA VAL A 596 17.83 -17.68 -6.58
C VAL A 596 19.00 -17.79 -5.59
N GLU A 597 18.69 -17.74 -4.31
CA GLU A 597 19.63 -17.96 -3.22
C GLU A 597 19.13 -19.07 -2.31
N PHE A 598 20.06 -19.89 -1.79
CA PHE A 598 19.74 -21.00 -0.90
C PHE A 598 20.45 -20.78 0.43
N ARG A 599 19.71 -20.93 1.54
CA ARG A 599 20.25 -20.72 2.88
C ARG A 599 19.82 -21.84 3.82
N LEU A 600 20.76 -22.25 4.68
CA LEU A 600 20.46 -23.10 5.82
C LEU A 600 20.05 -22.22 6.99
N TYR A 601 19.03 -22.65 7.75
CA TYR A 601 18.52 -21.89 8.88
C TYR A 601 17.92 -22.81 9.95
N GLU A 602 17.58 -22.21 11.10
CA GLU A 602 17.02 -22.92 12.26
C GLU A 602 15.62 -22.41 12.62
N ASP A 603 15.44 -21.09 12.69
CA ASP A 603 14.20 -20.47 13.17
C ASP A 603 13.31 -19.97 12.02
N ASP A 604 12.05 -20.44 12.00
CA ASP A 604 11.05 -19.98 11.05
C ASP A 604 10.67 -18.50 11.27
N THR A 605 11.04 -17.89 12.40
CA THR A 605 10.85 -16.44 12.64
C THR A 605 11.99 -15.56 12.15
N GLU A 606 13.09 -16.13 11.65
CA GLU A 606 14.22 -15.38 11.10
C GLU A 606 13.85 -14.67 9.78
N GLN A 607 14.32 -13.43 9.60
CA GLN A 607 14.12 -12.65 8.38
C GLN A 607 15.23 -12.96 7.37
N MET A 608 14.89 -13.65 6.28
CA MET A 608 15.89 -14.11 5.29
C MET A 608 16.32 -13.01 4.30
N HIS A 609 15.39 -12.11 3.95
CA HIS A 609 15.66 -11.01 3.03
C HIS A 609 15.20 -9.69 3.66
N PRO A 610 16.06 -8.65 3.78
CA PRO A 610 15.66 -7.40 4.42
C PRO A 610 14.52 -6.71 3.65
N THR A 611 13.58 -6.10 4.37
CA THR A 611 12.55 -5.23 3.78
C THR A 611 13.07 -3.81 3.58
N ASP A 612 12.39 -3.00 2.77
CA ASP A 612 12.73 -1.58 2.60
C ASP A 612 12.77 -0.85 3.97
N LEU A 613 11.85 -1.16 4.89
CA LEU A 613 11.86 -0.59 6.24
C LEU A 613 13.06 -1.05 7.08
N ASP A 614 13.50 -2.29 6.95
CA ASP A 614 14.68 -2.80 7.65
C ASP A 614 15.94 -2.11 7.14
N LEU A 615 16.04 -1.89 5.82
CA LEU A 615 17.16 -1.16 5.21
C LEU A 615 17.21 0.30 5.70
N ILE A 616 16.06 0.98 5.77
CA ILE A 616 15.97 2.35 6.29
C ILE A 616 16.36 2.41 7.77
N LYS A 617 15.86 1.48 8.60
CA LYS A 617 16.20 1.41 10.04
C LYS A 617 17.69 1.11 10.24
N GLY A 618 18.24 0.16 9.51
CA GLY A 618 19.67 -0.17 9.58
C GLY A 618 20.55 1.01 9.14
N ALA A 619 20.17 1.73 8.09
CA ALA A 619 20.87 2.95 7.67
C ALA A 619 20.82 4.05 8.76
N TRP A 620 19.69 4.18 9.45
CA TRP A 620 19.54 5.12 10.57
C TRP A 620 20.42 4.74 11.77
N GLU A 621 20.44 3.46 12.16
CA GLU A 621 21.24 2.94 13.26
C GLU A 621 22.75 3.08 12.99
N ASN A 622 23.19 2.71 11.79
CA ASN A 622 24.59 2.90 11.35
C ASN A 622 24.99 4.38 11.31
N GLY A 623 24.06 5.27 10.92
CA GLY A 623 24.27 6.72 10.94
C GLY A 623 24.39 7.31 12.36
N ILE A 624 23.69 6.73 13.34
CA ILE A 624 23.81 7.11 14.76
C ILE A 624 25.11 6.57 15.36
N GLU A 625 25.50 5.32 15.08
CA GLU A 625 26.76 4.76 15.55
C GLU A 625 27.98 5.49 14.98
N GLY A 626 27.95 5.90 13.70
CA GLY A 626 29.00 6.72 13.10
C GLY A 626 29.14 8.09 13.78
N LYS A 627 28.02 8.71 14.20
CA LYS A 627 28.03 9.96 14.98
C LYS A 627 28.46 9.74 16.43
N SER A 628 28.12 8.61 17.04
CA SER A 628 28.51 8.26 18.41
C SER A 628 30.00 7.92 18.50
N LYS A 629 30.57 7.21 17.51
CA LYS A 629 32.03 7.00 17.36
C LYS A 629 32.79 8.30 17.10
N ARG A 630 32.27 9.21 16.24
CA ARG A 630 32.85 10.56 16.09
C ARG A 630 32.81 11.37 17.39
N LYS A 631 31.73 11.27 18.18
CA LYS A 631 31.61 11.96 19.48
C LYS A 631 32.49 11.33 20.56
N ARG A 632 32.83 10.04 20.45
CA ARG A 632 33.76 9.34 21.35
C ARG A 632 35.23 9.65 21.01
N ASN A 633 35.58 9.76 19.73
CA ASN A 633 36.92 10.21 19.32
C ASN A 633 37.13 11.71 19.66
N ASN A 634 36.13 12.57 19.50
CA ASN A 634 36.21 13.98 19.92
C ASN A 634 36.21 14.19 21.45
N ARG A 635 36.01 13.15 22.26
CA ARG A 635 36.07 13.22 23.73
C ARG A 635 37.37 12.67 24.32
N LEU A 636 38.25 12.08 23.50
CA LEU A 636 39.54 11.58 23.94
C LEU A 636 40.69 12.59 23.72
N ASP A 637 40.44 13.67 22.95
CA ASP A 637 41.44 14.70 22.63
C ASP A 637 41.20 16.05 23.35
N ALA A 638 40.28 16.10 24.33
CA ALA A 638 40.06 17.30 25.12
C ALA A 638 39.92 16.98 26.61
N GLU A 639 40.86 17.54 27.38
CA GLU A 639 40.90 17.69 28.85
C GLU A 639 41.60 16.59 29.66
N GLY A 640 42.93 16.69 29.66
CA GLY A 640 43.67 16.67 30.91
C GLY A 640 43.61 18.06 31.57
N GLY A 641 43.23 18.11 32.86
CA GLY A 641 43.56 19.23 33.75
C GLY A 641 42.40 19.99 34.41
N GLY A 642 41.92 19.48 35.55
CA GLY A 642 41.88 20.31 36.77
C GLY A 642 40.55 20.91 37.28
N VAL A 643 40.19 20.39 38.47
CA VAL A 643 39.55 21.07 39.64
C VAL A 643 38.03 20.95 39.82
N ALA A 644 37.71 20.26 40.91
CA ALA A 644 36.40 20.02 41.48
C ALA A 644 35.78 21.25 42.17
N LYS A 645 34.45 21.35 42.12
CA LYS A 645 33.64 21.88 43.23
C LYS A 645 32.23 21.30 43.26
N LYS A 646 31.85 20.88 44.46
CA LYS A 646 30.61 20.22 44.92
C LYS A 646 29.34 21.09 44.79
N VAL A 647 28.19 20.42 44.97
CA VAL A 647 27.02 20.71 45.85
C VAL A 647 25.71 20.43 45.07
N LYS A 648 25.03 19.28 45.34
CA LYS A 648 23.81 19.08 46.17
C LYS A 648 22.52 19.65 45.49
N VAL A 649 21.30 19.10 45.55
CA VAL A 649 20.64 18.06 46.35
C VAL A 649 19.16 17.95 45.88
N ASN A 650 18.51 16.80 46.11
CA ASN A 650 17.06 16.58 46.35
C ASN A 650 16.04 16.66 45.18
N VAL A 651 14.93 15.91 45.16
CA VAL A 651 14.41 14.76 45.95
C VAL A 651 13.09 14.27 45.30
N GLU A 652 12.78 12.99 45.51
CA GLU A 652 11.47 12.27 45.57
C GLU A 652 10.40 12.38 44.45
N ALA A 653 9.95 11.19 44.00
CA ALA A 653 8.64 10.60 44.35
C ALA A 653 8.53 9.23 43.63
N GLN A 654 8.84 8.12 44.32
CA GLN A 654 7.89 7.22 45.01
C GLN A 654 6.85 6.57 44.09
N ALA A 655 7.13 5.32 43.76
CA ALA A 655 6.17 4.29 43.36
C ALA A 655 5.66 3.59 44.64
N GLU A 656 4.37 3.26 44.66
CA GLU A 656 3.76 2.41 45.68
C GLU A 656 4.00 0.92 45.35
N GLU A 657 4.51 0.21 46.35
CA GLU A 657 4.65 -1.25 46.42
C GLU A 657 3.31 -1.94 46.70
N LYS A 658 3.22 -3.20 46.26
CA LYS A 658 2.63 -4.26 47.09
C LYS A 658 3.55 -5.48 47.08
N GLU A 659 4.17 -5.69 48.24
CA GLU A 659 4.85 -6.90 48.68
C GLU A 659 3.86 -8.03 48.98
N GLU A 660 4.34 -9.27 48.86
CA GLU A 660 4.42 -10.29 49.93
C GLU A 660 5.27 -11.45 49.37
N ALA A 661 6.54 -11.61 49.77
CA ALA A 661 7.04 -12.26 50.99
C ALA A 661 6.88 -13.81 50.96
N ASN A 662 7.81 -14.65 51.45
CA ASN A 662 9.22 -14.60 51.81
C ASN A 662 9.59 -16.05 52.25
N ASN A 663 10.84 -16.45 52.05
CA ASN A 663 11.68 -17.37 52.85
C ASN A 663 12.88 -17.72 51.95
N GLY A 664 14.06 -17.09 52.07
CA GLY A 664 14.95 -17.05 53.25
C GLY A 664 15.88 -18.28 53.19
N ARG A 665 17.21 -18.22 53.24
CA ARG A 665 18.16 -17.18 53.63
C ARG A 665 19.58 -17.68 53.26
N ASP A 666 20.48 -16.71 53.10
CA ASP A 666 21.90 -16.70 53.46
C ASP A 666 22.99 -16.66 52.38
N THR A 667 23.79 -15.62 52.57
CA THR A 667 24.93 -15.07 51.85
C THR A 667 26.23 -15.80 52.20
N THR A 668 27.10 -16.00 51.21
CA THR A 668 28.52 -15.67 51.32
C THR A 668 29.12 -15.47 49.92
N SER A 669 29.85 -14.37 49.79
CA SER A 669 30.75 -14.01 48.70
C SER A 669 31.91 -15.00 48.58
N ASN A 670 32.28 -15.38 47.36
CA ASN A 670 33.64 -15.12 46.85
C ASN A 670 33.71 -15.27 45.34
N ASP A 671 34.36 -14.27 44.76
CA ASP A 671 34.84 -14.12 43.40
C ASP A 671 35.89 -15.19 43.10
N ASP A 672 35.80 -15.84 41.94
CA ASP A 672 36.95 -16.23 41.11
C ASP A 672 36.46 -16.82 39.78
N GLY A 673 37.04 -16.31 38.69
CA GLY A 673 36.51 -16.43 37.33
C GLY A 673 36.54 -17.83 36.71
N ALA A 674 35.54 -18.09 35.88
CA ALA A 674 35.60 -19.10 34.82
C ALA A 674 34.67 -18.69 33.66
N SER A 675 35.25 -18.76 32.46
CA SER A 675 34.63 -18.80 31.12
C SER A 675 33.10 -18.86 31.06
N LYS A 676 32.49 -17.86 30.40
CA LYS A 676 31.13 -18.01 29.85
C LYS A 676 31.13 -19.14 28.83
N GLU A 677 30.57 -20.27 29.22
CA GLU A 677 30.11 -21.32 28.32
C GLU A 677 29.14 -20.71 27.31
N THR A 678 29.57 -20.67 26.06
CA THR A 678 28.70 -20.57 24.89
C THR A 678 27.89 -21.85 24.82
N VAL A 679 26.57 -21.73 25.00
CA VAL A 679 25.61 -22.78 24.63
C VAL A 679 25.89 -23.19 23.17
N PRO A 680 26.05 -24.48 22.84
CA PRO A 680 26.36 -24.89 21.48
C PRO A 680 25.15 -24.57 20.58
N SER A 681 25.37 -23.79 19.51
CA SER A 681 24.40 -23.61 18.44
C SER A 681 24.11 -24.98 17.83
N ALA A 682 22.84 -25.37 17.76
CA ALA A 682 22.43 -26.57 17.03
C ALA A 682 22.89 -26.45 15.56
N GLU A 683 23.19 -27.56 14.90
CA GLU A 683 23.50 -27.49 13.47
C GLU A 683 22.23 -27.13 12.68
N PRO A 684 22.30 -26.26 11.65
CA PRO A 684 21.14 -25.82 10.92
C PRO A 684 20.51 -26.97 10.13
N THR A 685 19.26 -27.30 10.43
CA THR A 685 18.58 -28.49 9.89
C THR A 685 17.61 -28.20 8.74
N LYS A 686 17.22 -26.93 8.54
CA LYS A 686 16.20 -26.52 7.56
C LYS A 686 16.81 -25.75 6.40
N ILE A 687 16.12 -25.79 5.26
CA ILE A 687 16.53 -25.14 4.01
C ILE A 687 15.50 -24.07 3.63
N ALA A 688 15.97 -22.88 3.31
CA ALA A 688 15.18 -21.81 2.72
C ALA A 688 15.70 -21.49 1.30
N VAL A 689 14.78 -21.18 0.40
CA VAL A 689 15.05 -20.74 -0.97
C VAL A 689 14.47 -19.35 -1.14
N VAL A 690 15.32 -18.36 -1.44
CA VAL A 690 14.90 -16.99 -1.76
C VAL A 690 14.93 -16.83 -3.27
N VAL A 691 13.77 -16.63 -3.89
CA VAL A 691 13.65 -16.42 -5.33
C VAL A 691 13.27 -14.96 -5.57
N LYS A 692 13.99 -14.31 -6.50
CA LYS A 692 13.71 -12.95 -6.94
C LYS A 692 13.47 -12.91 -8.44
N PHE A 693 12.37 -12.31 -8.87
CA PHE A 693 12.01 -12.19 -10.27
C PHE A 693 11.07 -11.02 -10.54
N GLN A 694 10.99 -10.58 -11.80
CA GLN A 694 10.14 -9.48 -12.25
C GLN A 694 9.13 -9.96 -13.27
N LEU A 695 7.84 -9.68 -13.00
CA LEU A 695 6.73 -10.04 -13.89
C LEU A 695 6.04 -8.79 -14.41
N ALA A 696 5.53 -8.85 -15.64
CA ALA A 696 4.67 -7.82 -16.21
C ALA A 696 3.35 -7.68 -15.42
N SER A 697 2.58 -6.63 -15.72
CA SER A 697 1.22 -6.46 -15.20
C SER A 697 0.32 -7.68 -15.50
N SER A 698 -0.69 -7.87 -14.66
CA SER A 698 -1.68 -8.96 -14.77
C SER A 698 -1.11 -10.38 -14.70
N ALA A 699 0.12 -10.55 -14.21
CA ALA A 699 0.81 -11.83 -14.03
C ALA A 699 0.80 -12.29 -12.57
N TYR A 700 0.77 -13.62 -12.36
CA TYR A 700 0.63 -14.21 -11.03
C TYR A 700 1.92 -14.91 -10.58
N ALA A 701 2.52 -14.42 -9.49
CA ALA A 701 3.71 -15.03 -8.90
C ALA A 701 3.48 -16.49 -8.44
N THR A 702 2.25 -16.84 -8.04
CA THR A 702 1.91 -18.23 -7.68
C THR A 702 1.95 -19.17 -8.87
N VAL A 703 1.63 -18.70 -10.08
CA VAL A 703 1.74 -19.51 -11.31
C VAL A 703 3.22 -19.72 -11.64
N THR A 704 4.05 -18.68 -11.51
CA THR A 704 5.51 -18.80 -11.66
C THR A 704 6.12 -19.77 -10.65
N LEU A 705 5.70 -19.72 -9.38
CA LEU A 705 6.21 -20.65 -8.37
C LEU A 705 5.72 -22.08 -8.57
N ARG A 706 4.47 -22.28 -9.01
CA ARG A 706 3.99 -23.59 -9.45
C ARG A 706 4.89 -24.13 -10.55
N GLU A 707 5.22 -23.29 -11.52
CA GLU A 707 6.07 -23.67 -12.64
C GLU A 707 7.48 -24.05 -12.19
N LEU A 708 8.05 -23.38 -11.19
CA LEU A 708 9.39 -23.67 -10.66
C LEU A 708 9.44 -24.91 -9.76
N MET A 709 8.37 -25.18 -9.01
CA MET A 709 8.34 -26.17 -7.95
C MET A 709 7.64 -27.48 -8.33
N GLY A 710 6.86 -27.47 -9.41
CA GLY A 710 6.02 -28.59 -9.79
C GLY A 710 4.71 -28.64 -8.99
N ASP A 711 3.83 -29.56 -9.42
CA ASP A 711 2.55 -29.78 -8.78
C ASP A 711 2.75 -30.47 -7.42
N PRO A 712 2.02 -30.05 -6.37
CA PRO A 712 2.07 -30.73 -5.07
C PRO A 712 1.52 -32.15 -5.22
N SER A 713 2.11 -33.13 -4.52
CA SER A 713 1.50 -34.46 -4.42
C SER A 713 0.14 -34.34 -3.73
N ASP A 714 -0.87 -35.07 -4.22
CA ASP A 714 -2.22 -35.10 -3.65
C ASP A 714 -2.28 -35.71 -2.22
N GLU A 715 -1.13 -36.07 -1.64
CA GLU A 715 -0.98 -36.68 -0.31
C GLU A 715 -0.70 -35.68 0.82
N ALA A 716 -0.63 -34.37 0.56
CA ALA A 716 -0.64 -33.41 1.65
C ALA A 716 -2.08 -33.35 2.20
N PRO A 717 -2.35 -33.80 3.45
CA PRO A 717 -3.67 -33.66 4.02
C PRO A 717 -4.01 -32.17 3.98
N SER A 718 -5.15 -31.84 3.39
CA SER A 718 -5.78 -30.56 3.63
C SER A 718 -5.84 -30.39 5.14
N SER A 719 -5.04 -29.49 5.68
CA SER A 719 -5.26 -28.95 7.02
C SER A 719 -6.54 -28.13 6.95
N GLN A 720 -7.67 -28.84 6.84
CA GLN A 720 -8.97 -28.40 7.29
C GLN A 720 -9.01 -28.72 8.78
N GLU A 721 -8.65 -27.75 9.59
CA GLU A 721 -9.26 -27.49 10.90
C GLU A 721 -9.39 -25.98 11.09
#